data_AF-A0ABD3JLQ4-F1
#
_entry.id   AF-A0ABD3JLQ4-F1
#
_cell.length_a   1.000
_cell.length_b   1.000
_cell.length_c   1.000
_cell.angle_alpha   90.00
_cell.angle_beta   90.00
_cell.angle_gamma   90.00
#
_symmetry.space_group_name_H-M   'P 1'
#
loop_
_entity.id
_entity.type
_entity.pdbx_description
1 polymer ?
#
loop_
_entity_poly.entity_id
_entity_poly.type
_entity_poly.pdbx_seq_one_letter_code
_entity_poly.pdbx_strand_id
1 'polypeptide(L)'
;MASRFQASVLVASPLYPNSIAWSDENLIAVACGRLVTILNPALPFGPRGLIKVPSTEPFPIGVIPKEELLSSCLLPTCLSRDRDPYVRSVSWSPLGMAPNAGCLLAICTTEGRVKIYRAPFCDYSAEWIAVMDVSDLLHDYLANANYQVLEIPSTEFSDFVTEQRCANNPANSGHKMELKRKRLHTSGMMTPCNNKSSKTSREKSCPTNSNDNESASDMNAEQEQGSPQAQEFPLVNVNEDEPFQKNSKSHGRSTGKKIKNPTLPLISADQYASRSAMLSSLVIAWSPLLQFPSGSCSQVQNGATHFSLLAIGGKSGKVSCWKIHAQECYSIEHGNVSPDAVVVGIFQAHSSWVSAISWALLTTDSLHPQVLLSTGSSNGSVKIWLAHSSELLKSSEANSSPFVLLKEIINPDSIPVSVLSLTTPVRSPHRQLLAVGKGSGSFEVWVHEQHNCNFERIGSYEAHDHAVTGLAWAFDGCCLYSCSEDNFVRSWMFQRNTLFEVPIPSAIPSQRGLIDVPNVFHSCFGVAVSPGNLVMAMVRSFDSYVLNPMYQARSQKAAVEFLWMVGQRSDISSSEKLNCEALSGVSKEELAWWKSNILWSLRQYECFEKPLVMWDIIAALLAINQLVPHFVDDLLIEWLSSSFTESCSKLSKEKVLADFSQRLSKLTSRHLHLLNVICRRVILSEVKAYDINSNEHDHGTTCENREEQMMLWMDLLLTSERELQERLVGINFACSSLMSQVDANMSPSGYWYPSGLAQMEQWVGCGQVQDQLRLLVSQANLNGKSLGSRDHVREERCPYCTASVPFEYAEVAYCRGANSNGNVGQRHKLVRCAVSMQICPTTPLWFCICCHRRASKLAPEPLFTMVEYPENFASLVGSSLRVASKPLCPFCGILLQRHQPEFLLSTAPV
;
A
#
# COMPACT_ATOMS: atom_id res chain seq x y z
N MET A 1 -22.57 -12.85 -11.73
CA MET A 1 -21.96 -12.91 -13.08
C MET A 1 -20.46 -12.67 -12.95
N ALA A 2 -19.63 -13.70 -13.10
CA ALA A 2 -18.17 -13.56 -13.07
C ALA A 2 -17.60 -13.87 -14.46
N SER A 3 -17.40 -12.85 -15.29
CA SER A 3 -16.88 -13.04 -16.65
C SER A 3 -15.65 -12.20 -16.95
N ARG A 4 -14.56 -12.91 -17.25
CA ARG A 4 -13.47 -12.54 -18.17
C ARG A 4 -12.48 -11.51 -17.65
N PHE A 5 -11.23 -11.97 -17.48
CA PHE A 5 -9.96 -11.21 -17.46
C PHE A 5 -10.14 -9.69 -17.63
N GLN A 6 -10.14 -8.98 -16.51
CA GLN A 6 -10.55 -7.58 -16.44
C GLN A 6 -9.36 -6.64 -16.71
N ALA A 7 -8.85 -6.69 -17.93
CA ALA A 7 -7.86 -5.72 -18.42
C ALA A 7 -8.48 -4.31 -18.35
N SER A 8 -7.99 -3.49 -17.42
CA SER A 8 -8.51 -2.13 -17.19
C SER A 8 -7.80 -1.18 -18.14
N VAL A 9 -8.50 -0.71 -19.18
CA VAL A 9 -7.93 0.16 -20.21
C VAL A 9 -7.64 1.56 -19.68
N LEU A 10 -6.48 2.10 -20.06
CA LEU A 10 -5.95 3.39 -19.65
C LEU A 10 -5.91 4.36 -20.84
N VAL A 11 -6.37 5.58 -20.59
CA VAL A 11 -6.48 6.68 -21.58
C VAL A 11 -5.11 7.27 -21.95
N ALA A 12 -4.12 7.11 -21.07
CA ALA A 12 -2.74 7.55 -21.27
C ALA A 12 -1.77 6.40 -21.01
N SER A 13 -0.60 6.44 -21.64
CA SER A 13 0.46 5.45 -21.46
C SER A 13 1.35 5.80 -20.26
N PRO A 14 1.87 4.80 -19.53
CA PRO A 14 3.01 5.00 -18.65
C PRO A 14 4.26 5.41 -19.46
N LEU A 15 5.24 6.01 -18.78
CA LEU A 15 6.51 6.49 -19.38
C LEU A 15 7.75 6.18 -18.54
N TYR A 16 7.57 5.74 -17.29
CA TYR A 16 8.63 5.55 -16.31
C TYR A 16 8.49 4.16 -15.67
N PRO A 17 9.60 3.53 -15.24
CA PRO A 17 9.56 2.25 -14.52
C PRO A 17 8.82 2.40 -13.19
N ASN A 18 8.35 1.27 -12.66
CA ASN A 18 7.56 1.16 -11.43
C ASN A 18 6.33 2.09 -11.41
N SER A 19 5.63 2.17 -12.55
CA SER A 19 4.47 3.06 -12.78
C SER A 19 3.18 2.67 -12.03
N ILE A 20 3.17 1.52 -11.33
CA ILE A 20 2.03 0.98 -10.60
C ILE A 20 2.34 0.79 -9.13
N ALA A 21 1.39 1.14 -8.26
CA ALA A 21 1.45 0.84 -6.83
C ALA A 21 0.08 0.33 -6.34
N TRP A 22 0.09 -0.76 -5.57
CA TRP A 22 -1.08 -1.31 -4.87
C TRP A 22 -1.06 -0.84 -3.41
N SER A 23 -2.19 -0.40 -2.90
CA SER A 23 -2.35 0.10 -1.52
C SER A 23 -2.88 -0.93 -0.55
N ASP A 24 -2.65 -0.67 0.74
CA ASP A 24 -3.25 -1.37 1.88
C ASP A 24 -4.79 -1.25 1.96
N GLU A 25 -5.42 -0.43 1.12
CA GLU A 25 -6.88 -0.26 1.01
C GLU A 25 -7.50 -0.96 -0.23
N ASN A 26 -6.71 -1.79 -0.93
CA ASN A 26 -7.07 -2.44 -2.19
C ASN A 26 -7.34 -1.50 -3.38
N LEU A 27 -6.78 -0.29 -3.38
CA LEU A 27 -6.76 0.57 -4.56
C LEU A 27 -5.42 0.48 -5.28
N ILE A 28 -5.46 0.54 -6.61
CA ILE A 28 -4.28 0.56 -7.47
C ILE A 28 -4.15 1.95 -8.08
N ALA A 29 -2.98 2.58 -7.92
CA ALA A 29 -2.61 3.79 -8.63
C ALA A 29 -1.72 3.43 -9.82
N VAL A 30 -2.01 4.00 -11.00
CA VAL A 30 -1.17 3.88 -12.19
C VAL A 30 -0.83 5.24 -12.77
N ALA A 31 0.47 5.51 -12.88
CA ALA A 31 1.04 6.71 -13.49
C ALA A 31 0.96 6.63 -15.03
N CYS A 32 0.08 7.45 -15.61
CA CYS A 32 -0.27 7.46 -17.03
C CYS A 32 -0.02 8.85 -17.62
N GLY A 33 1.24 9.20 -17.94
CA GLY A 33 1.61 10.52 -18.41
C GLY A 33 1.21 11.63 -17.42
N ARG A 34 0.27 12.51 -17.80
CA ARG A 34 -0.21 13.62 -16.95
C ARG A 34 -1.25 13.22 -15.90
N LEU A 35 -1.66 11.96 -15.90
CA LEU A 35 -2.76 11.43 -15.10
C LEU A 35 -2.25 10.35 -14.15
N VAL A 36 -2.82 10.27 -12.94
CA VAL A 36 -2.83 9.01 -12.18
C VAL A 36 -4.24 8.46 -12.17
N THR A 37 -4.37 7.23 -12.66
CA THR A 37 -5.65 6.50 -12.69
C THR A 37 -5.75 5.64 -11.44
N ILE A 38 -6.82 5.81 -10.65
CA ILE A 38 -7.08 4.99 -9.46
C ILE A 38 -8.12 3.93 -9.81
N LEU A 39 -7.74 2.67 -9.70
CA LEU A 39 -8.58 1.50 -9.97
C LEU A 39 -8.96 0.78 -8.67
N ASN A 40 -10.13 0.14 -8.69
CA ASN A 40 -10.56 -0.81 -7.66
C ASN A 40 -10.64 -2.20 -8.30
N PRO A 41 -9.82 -3.18 -7.92
CA PRO A 41 -9.85 -4.54 -8.48
C PRO A 41 -11.21 -5.24 -8.34
N ALA A 42 -12.05 -4.84 -7.37
CA ALA A 42 -13.41 -5.34 -7.23
C ALA A 42 -14.41 -4.76 -8.26
N LEU A 43 -14.09 -3.61 -8.85
CA LEU A 43 -14.89 -2.89 -9.85
C LEU A 43 -13.95 -2.31 -10.94
N PRO A 44 -13.31 -3.15 -11.78
CA PRO A 44 -12.31 -2.71 -12.76
C PRO A 44 -12.92 -2.13 -14.05
N PHE A 45 -14.25 -2.07 -14.14
CA PHE A 45 -14.94 -1.38 -15.23
C PHE A 45 -14.94 0.13 -14.99
N GLY A 46 -13.82 0.76 -15.33
CA GLY A 46 -13.61 2.20 -15.21
C GLY A 46 -12.85 2.63 -13.95
N PRO A 47 -12.29 3.85 -13.93
CA PRO A 47 -11.55 4.36 -12.78
C PRO A 47 -12.45 4.74 -11.61
N ARG A 48 -12.06 4.34 -10.41
CA ARG A 48 -12.69 4.78 -9.14
C ARG A 48 -12.29 6.21 -8.76
N GLY A 49 -11.19 6.72 -9.32
CA GLY A 49 -10.80 8.11 -9.19
C GLY A 49 -9.67 8.49 -10.15
N LEU A 50 -9.41 9.80 -10.24
CA LEU A 50 -8.39 10.37 -11.13
C LEU A 50 -7.61 11.46 -10.40
N ILE A 51 -6.33 11.61 -10.73
CA ILE A 51 -5.53 12.80 -10.43
C ILE A 51 -5.02 13.39 -11.74
N LYS A 52 -5.27 14.68 -11.96
CA LYS A 52 -4.70 15.46 -13.06
C LYS A 52 -3.53 16.27 -12.51
N VAL A 53 -2.36 16.18 -13.13
CA VAL A 53 -1.19 16.98 -12.74
C VAL A 53 -1.23 18.34 -13.45
N PRO A 54 -1.43 19.47 -12.71
CA PRO A 54 -1.31 20.80 -13.28
C PRO A 54 0.16 21.15 -13.52
N SER A 55 0.43 21.95 -14.56
CA SER A 55 1.71 22.63 -14.75
C SER A 55 1.95 23.61 -13.61
N THR A 56 3.15 23.62 -13.04
CA THR A 56 3.52 24.57 -11.96
C THR A 56 4.60 25.53 -12.41
N GLU A 57 4.59 26.75 -11.87
CA GLU A 57 5.69 27.69 -12.12
C GLU A 57 7.00 27.18 -11.45
N PRO A 58 8.16 27.39 -12.07
CA PRO A 58 9.44 26.98 -11.49
C PRO A 58 9.72 27.76 -10.20
N PHE A 59 10.41 27.12 -9.25
CA PHE A 59 10.76 27.77 -7.98
C PHE A 59 11.69 28.99 -8.20
N PRO A 60 11.50 30.09 -7.46
CA PRO A 60 12.26 31.33 -7.61
C PRO A 60 13.67 31.25 -6.97
N ILE A 61 14.53 30.38 -7.51
CA ILE A 61 15.84 30.05 -6.91
C ILE A 61 16.98 31.07 -7.16
N GLY A 62 16.78 32.02 -8.07
CA GLY A 62 17.76 33.05 -8.46
C GLY A 62 17.73 33.37 -9.96
N VAL A 63 18.55 34.32 -10.39
CA VAL A 63 18.70 34.73 -11.79
C VAL A 63 20.16 34.58 -12.23
N ILE A 64 20.38 34.01 -13.41
CA ILE A 64 21.71 33.78 -13.99
C ILE A 64 22.09 34.97 -14.89
N PRO A 65 23.35 35.47 -14.87
CA PRO A 65 23.83 36.41 -15.88
C PRO A 65 23.77 35.82 -17.29
N LYS A 66 23.52 36.67 -18.30
CA LYS A 66 23.26 36.23 -19.69
C LYS A 66 24.45 35.48 -20.30
N GLU A 67 25.65 35.82 -19.85
CA GLU A 67 26.93 35.30 -20.26
C GLU A 67 27.10 33.82 -19.86
N GLU A 68 26.48 33.38 -18.77
CA GLU A 68 26.62 32.00 -18.23
C GLU A 68 25.49 31.05 -18.68
N LEU A 69 24.50 31.52 -19.43
CA LEU A 69 23.35 30.71 -19.89
C LEU A 69 23.74 29.50 -20.77
N LEU A 70 24.92 29.54 -21.40
CA LEU A 70 25.46 28.45 -22.21
C LEU A 70 26.41 27.51 -21.43
N SER A 71 26.50 27.67 -20.11
CA SER A 71 27.33 26.78 -19.27
C SER A 71 26.83 25.34 -19.32
N SER A 72 27.78 24.39 -19.43
CA SER A 72 27.46 22.96 -19.53
C SER A 72 26.74 22.41 -18.29
N CYS A 73 26.92 23.02 -17.11
CA CYS A 73 26.21 22.67 -15.89
C CYS A 73 24.68 22.88 -15.99
N LEU A 74 24.20 23.73 -16.90
CA LEU A 74 22.78 24.02 -17.11
C LEU A 74 22.11 23.04 -18.09
N LEU A 75 22.86 22.24 -18.85
CA LEU A 75 22.29 21.28 -19.81
C LEU A 75 21.19 20.36 -19.22
N PRO A 76 21.33 19.79 -17.99
CA PRO A 76 20.27 18.97 -17.38
C PRO A 76 18.99 19.74 -17.00
N THR A 77 19.04 21.07 -17.02
CA THR A 77 17.94 21.99 -16.69
C THR A 77 17.36 22.63 -17.96
N CYS A 78 18.18 22.86 -18.98
CA CYS A 78 17.76 23.40 -20.28
C CYS A 78 17.16 22.35 -21.24
N LEU A 79 17.45 21.06 -21.06
CA LEU A 79 17.01 19.97 -21.94
C LEU A 79 15.70 19.28 -21.50
N SER A 80 14.74 20.02 -20.96
CA SER A 80 13.39 19.50 -20.72
C SER A 80 12.67 19.28 -22.06
N ARG A 81 12.67 18.03 -22.56
CA ARG A 81 11.93 17.62 -23.76
C ARG A 81 10.41 17.71 -23.57
N ASP A 82 9.95 17.50 -22.33
CA ASP A 82 8.54 17.50 -21.98
C ASP A 82 8.04 18.94 -21.81
N ARG A 83 7.06 19.35 -22.62
CA ARG A 83 6.36 20.64 -22.48
C ARG A 83 5.35 20.68 -21.33
N ASP A 84 5.08 19.50 -20.76
CA ASP A 84 3.98 19.23 -19.84
C ASP A 84 4.47 18.35 -18.67
N PRO A 85 3.96 18.53 -17.44
CA PRO A 85 4.32 17.68 -16.31
C PRO A 85 3.73 16.28 -16.45
N TYR A 86 4.60 15.30 -16.65
CA TYR A 86 4.29 13.88 -16.46
C TYR A 86 4.58 13.41 -15.04
N VAL A 87 3.84 12.40 -14.58
CA VAL A 87 4.08 11.65 -13.35
C VAL A 87 5.28 10.73 -13.56
N ARG A 88 6.25 10.78 -12.63
CA ARG A 88 7.47 9.96 -12.67
C ARG A 88 7.45 8.82 -11.65
N SER A 89 6.89 9.05 -10.47
CA SER A 89 6.87 8.07 -9.38
C SER A 89 5.63 8.28 -8.52
N VAL A 90 5.04 7.18 -8.03
CA VAL A 90 3.86 7.15 -7.16
C VAL A 90 4.13 6.22 -5.99
N SER A 91 3.65 6.57 -4.80
CA SER A 91 3.80 5.73 -3.60
C SER A 91 2.64 5.93 -2.63
N TRP A 92 2.08 4.82 -2.15
CA TRP A 92 1.01 4.79 -1.14
C TRP A 92 1.58 4.85 0.27
N SER A 93 0.95 5.64 1.13
CA SER A 93 1.19 5.56 2.58
C SER A 93 0.55 4.29 3.16
N PRO A 94 0.96 3.87 4.37
CA PRO A 94 0.20 2.91 5.16
C PRO A 94 -1.27 3.35 5.38
N LEU A 95 -2.12 2.38 5.69
CA LEU A 95 -3.53 2.62 6.05
C LEU A 95 -3.66 3.46 7.34
N GLY A 96 -4.66 4.34 7.40
CA GLY A 96 -4.93 5.20 8.55
C GLY A 96 -4.24 6.58 8.52
N MET A 97 -3.41 6.85 7.52
CA MET A 97 -2.74 8.16 7.39
C MET A 97 -3.69 9.28 6.93
N ALA A 98 -4.77 8.95 6.22
CA ALA A 98 -5.75 9.94 5.73
C ALA A 98 -6.86 10.23 6.77
N PRO A 99 -7.49 11.44 6.76
CA PRO A 99 -8.58 11.80 7.69
C PRO A 99 -9.82 10.88 7.65
N ASN A 100 -10.03 10.18 6.54
CA ASN A 100 -11.07 9.17 6.34
C ASN A 100 -10.60 7.73 6.69
N ALA A 101 -9.41 7.59 7.29
CA ALA A 101 -8.72 6.34 7.61
C ALA A 101 -8.22 5.50 6.42
N GLY A 102 -8.29 6.03 5.20
CA GLY A 102 -7.68 5.42 4.02
C GLY A 102 -6.18 5.66 3.93
N CYS A 103 -5.62 5.33 2.77
CA CYS A 103 -4.25 5.67 2.39
C CYS A 103 -4.16 7.10 1.85
N LEU A 104 -2.97 7.70 1.97
CA LEU A 104 -2.56 8.88 1.22
C LEU A 104 -1.72 8.44 0.01
N LEU A 105 -1.79 9.17 -1.09
CA LEU A 105 -1.01 8.93 -2.29
C LEU A 105 -0.02 10.07 -2.50
N ALA A 106 1.28 9.78 -2.44
CA ALA A 106 2.32 10.73 -2.84
C ALA A 106 2.61 10.56 -4.35
N ILE A 107 2.79 11.68 -5.05
CA ILE A 107 3.05 11.73 -6.49
C ILE A 107 4.24 12.65 -6.75
N CYS A 108 5.28 12.13 -7.41
CA CYS A 108 6.40 12.89 -7.92
C CYS A 108 6.24 13.14 -9.43
N THR A 109 6.47 14.38 -9.85
CA THR A 109 6.37 14.83 -11.24
C THR A 109 7.75 15.00 -11.88
N THR A 110 7.77 15.10 -13.20
CA THR A 110 8.96 15.41 -14.02
C THR A 110 9.51 16.83 -13.79
N GLU A 111 8.66 17.78 -13.37
CA GLU A 111 9.03 19.12 -12.90
C GLU A 111 9.74 19.09 -11.52
N GLY A 112 9.82 17.94 -10.85
CA GLY A 112 10.38 17.79 -9.51
C GLY A 112 9.42 18.14 -8.36
N ARG A 113 8.14 18.41 -8.65
CA ARG A 113 7.11 18.61 -7.61
C ARG A 113 6.63 17.28 -7.01
N VAL A 114 6.52 17.25 -5.68
CA VAL A 114 5.97 16.15 -4.88
C VAL A 114 4.74 16.63 -4.12
N LYS A 115 3.57 16.09 -4.46
CA LYS A 115 2.29 16.41 -3.83
C LYS A 115 1.67 15.17 -3.20
N ILE A 116 1.00 15.35 -2.06
CA ILE A 116 0.25 14.30 -1.36
C ILE A 116 -1.25 14.52 -1.57
N TYR A 117 -1.95 13.44 -1.92
CA TYR A 117 -3.37 13.41 -2.22
C TYR A 117 -4.12 12.46 -1.29
N ARG A 118 -5.39 12.78 -1.03
CA ARG A 118 -6.35 11.88 -0.35
C ARG A 118 -7.51 11.54 -1.27
N ALA A 119 -8.18 10.41 -0.98
CA ALA A 119 -9.46 10.09 -1.58
C ALA A 119 -10.49 11.21 -1.31
N PRO A 120 -11.37 11.54 -2.27
CA PRO A 120 -12.47 12.46 -2.04
C PRO A 120 -13.52 11.77 -1.16
N PHE A 121 -13.94 12.42 -0.07
CA PHE A 121 -14.91 11.83 0.87
C PHE A 121 -15.95 12.83 1.39
N CYS A 122 -15.66 14.13 1.41
CA CYS A 122 -16.64 15.19 1.66
C CYS A 122 -16.88 16.08 0.42
N ASP A 123 -16.11 15.85 -0.63
CA ASP A 123 -15.88 16.78 -1.75
C ASP A 123 -16.81 16.53 -2.95
N TYR A 124 -17.55 15.41 -2.95
CA TYR A 124 -18.50 14.99 -4.00
C TYR A 124 -17.89 14.91 -5.42
N SER A 125 -16.58 14.69 -5.52
CA SER A 125 -15.81 14.54 -6.77
C SER A 125 -15.27 13.12 -6.98
N ALA A 126 -14.98 12.76 -8.24
CA ALA A 126 -14.13 11.61 -8.57
C ALA A 126 -12.63 11.97 -8.63
N GLU A 127 -12.30 13.27 -8.70
CA GLU A 127 -10.93 13.76 -8.61
C GLU A 127 -10.46 13.74 -7.15
N TRP A 128 -9.26 13.21 -6.93
CA TRP A 128 -8.61 13.16 -5.61
C TRP A 128 -8.06 14.53 -5.22
N ILE A 129 -8.06 14.80 -3.92
CA ILE A 129 -7.80 16.14 -3.38
C ILE A 129 -6.35 16.22 -2.91
N ALA A 130 -5.60 17.19 -3.43
CA ALA A 130 -4.27 17.52 -2.92
C ALA A 130 -4.38 18.12 -1.51
N VAL A 131 -3.67 17.56 -0.54
CA VAL A 131 -3.67 18.00 0.87
C VAL A 131 -2.38 18.70 1.29
N MET A 132 -1.30 18.52 0.53
CA MET A 132 0.02 19.07 0.82
C MET A 132 0.91 19.10 -0.43
N ASP A 133 1.68 20.16 -0.60
CA ASP A 133 2.85 20.19 -1.49
C ASP A 133 4.12 20.12 -0.63
N VAL A 134 4.87 19.01 -0.77
CA VAL A 134 6.09 18.77 0.01
C VAL A 134 7.29 19.47 -0.63
N SER A 135 7.22 19.78 -1.93
CA SER A 135 8.26 20.54 -2.61
C SER A 135 8.23 22.01 -2.24
N ASP A 136 7.06 22.60 -1.99
CA ASP A 136 6.96 23.96 -1.45
C ASP A 136 7.56 24.03 -0.04
N LEU A 137 7.27 23.05 0.83
CA LEU A 137 7.91 22.93 2.15
C LEU A 137 9.44 22.74 2.04
N LEU A 138 9.91 21.93 1.07
CA LEU A 138 11.34 21.73 0.82
C LEU A 138 12.01 23.03 0.34
N HIS A 139 11.34 23.77 -0.54
CA HIS A 139 11.81 25.07 -1.02
C HIS A 139 11.98 26.04 0.14
N ASP A 140 10.99 26.18 1.01
CA ASP A 140 11.04 27.12 2.12
C ASP A 140 12.09 26.72 3.16
N TYR A 141 12.24 25.42 3.45
CA TYR A 141 13.33 24.90 4.28
C TYR A 141 14.71 25.25 3.70
N LEU A 142 14.93 24.99 2.41
CA LEU A 142 16.20 25.26 1.73
C LEU A 142 16.47 26.77 1.60
N ALA A 143 15.46 27.58 1.31
CA ALA A 143 15.58 29.04 1.24
C ALA A 143 15.98 29.64 2.60
N ASN A 144 15.34 29.19 3.68
CA ASN A 144 15.71 29.58 5.05
C ASN A 144 17.15 29.16 5.42
N ALA A 145 17.61 28.02 4.91
CA ALA A 145 19.00 27.56 5.04
C ALA A 145 19.97 28.19 4.01
N ASN A 146 19.55 29.18 3.20
CA ASN A 146 20.34 29.75 2.09
C ASN A 146 20.90 28.71 1.10
N TYR A 147 20.24 27.56 0.96
CA TYR A 147 20.70 26.34 0.26
C TYR A 147 22.01 25.74 0.79
N GLN A 148 22.53 26.24 1.91
CA GLN A 148 23.64 25.66 2.66
C GLN A 148 23.09 24.63 3.64
N VAL A 149 22.67 23.48 3.13
CA VAL A 149 22.32 22.33 3.98
C VAL A 149 23.59 21.90 4.72
N LEU A 150 23.56 21.97 6.05
CA LEU A 150 24.58 21.36 6.91
C LEU A 150 24.68 19.88 6.54
N GLU A 151 25.79 19.51 5.91
CA GLU A 151 26.03 18.13 5.52
C GLU A 151 26.30 17.32 6.76
N ILE A 152 25.28 16.62 7.27
CA ILE A 152 25.47 15.68 8.38
C ILE A 152 26.33 14.54 7.81
N PRO A 153 27.56 14.32 8.32
CA PRO A 153 28.41 13.28 7.78
C PRO A 153 27.74 11.92 7.98
N SER A 154 27.77 11.05 6.97
CA SER A 154 27.41 9.66 7.17
C SER A 154 28.42 9.03 8.13
N THR A 155 28.04 8.89 9.40
CA THR A 155 28.83 8.10 10.35
C THR A 155 28.85 6.66 9.86
N GLU A 156 30.02 6.17 9.45
CA GLU A 156 30.21 4.76 9.15
C GLU A 156 29.99 3.96 10.43
N PHE A 157 29.25 2.84 10.34
CA PHE A 157 29.02 1.97 11.49
C PHE A 157 30.31 1.24 11.87
N SER A 158 31.09 1.81 12.79
CA SER A 158 32.21 1.12 13.43
C SER A 158 31.69 0.12 14.46
N ASP A 159 32.20 -1.12 14.43
CA ASP A 159 31.79 -2.24 15.30
C ASP A 159 31.83 -1.90 16.81
N PHE A 160 30.73 -1.40 17.35
CA PHE A 160 30.52 -1.09 18.77
C PHE A 160 29.37 -1.91 19.38
N VAL A 161 29.31 -3.22 19.07
CA VAL A 161 28.39 -4.18 19.72
C VAL A 161 29.13 -5.44 20.19
N THR A 162 30.27 -5.26 20.87
CA THR A 162 30.97 -6.35 21.58
C THR A 162 31.45 -5.92 22.97
N GLU A 163 30.56 -5.42 23.84
CA GLU A 163 30.88 -5.28 25.27
C GLU A 163 29.71 -5.39 26.27
N GLN A 164 28.46 -5.57 25.82
CA GLN A 164 27.31 -5.85 26.71
C GLN A 164 26.60 -7.17 26.35
N ARG A 165 27.23 -8.31 26.69
CA ARG A 165 26.61 -9.62 27.06
C ARG A 165 27.66 -10.75 27.16
N CYS A 166 28.66 -10.60 28.04
CA CYS A 166 29.54 -11.71 28.45
C CYS A 166 30.01 -11.55 29.90
N ALA A 167 29.08 -11.74 30.84
CA ALA A 167 29.41 -12.03 32.23
C ALA A 167 28.99 -13.48 32.53
N ASN A 168 29.83 -14.19 33.30
CA ASN A 168 29.69 -15.60 33.75
C ASN A 168 30.16 -16.69 32.78
N ASN A 169 31.47 -16.93 32.70
CA ASN A 169 32.08 -18.14 33.30
C ASN A 169 33.62 -18.15 33.20
N PRO A 170 34.36 -18.86 34.09
CA PRO A 170 35.82 -18.80 34.19
C PRO A 170 36.57 -19.93 33.45
N ALA A 171 37.88 -19.70 33.23
CA ALA A 171 38.93 -20.64 32.76
C ALA A 171 38.76 -21.21 31.33
N ASN A 172 39.65 -20.90 30.39
CA ASN A 172 41.02 -21.43 30.41
C ASN A 172 42.05 -20.60 29.60
N SER A 173 43.34 -20.85 29.86
CA SER A 173 44.50 -20.12 29.33
C SER A 173 44.94 -20.48 27.90
N GLY A 174 45.46 -19.53 27.11
CA GLY A 174 46.03 -19.82 25.77
C GLY A 174 46.71 -18.68 24.99
N HIS A 175 47.86 -18.18 25.47
CA HIS A 175 48.94 -17.46 24.76
C HIS A 175 48.72 -16.72 23.40
N LYS A 176 48.93 -15.38 23.46
CA LYS A 176 49.74 -14.49 22.57
C LYS A 176 49.91 -14.83 21.07
N MET A 177 49.63 -13.84 20.21
CA MET A 177 50.68 -12.93 19.66
C MET A 177 50.11 -11.71 18.91
N GLU A 178 50.59 -10.51 19.23
CA GLU A 178 50.42 -9.31 18.38
C GLU A 178 51.42 -9.31 17.21
N LEU A 179 51.04 -8.77 16.04
CA LEU A 179 52.01 -8.31 15.04
C LEU A 179 51.48 -7.13 14.20
N LYS A 180 51.94 -5.92 14.55
CA LYS A 180 51.71 -4.67 13.79
C LYS A 180 52.69 -4.58 12.59
N ARG A 181 52.20 -4.17 11.42
CA ARG A 181 52.95 -3.39 10.37
C ARG A 181 51.94 -2.86 9.34
N LYS A 182 51.70 -1.54 9.28
CA LYS A 182 52.46 -0.47 8.59
C LYS A 182 52.28 -0.47 7.05
N ARG A 183 51.67 0.61 6.55
CA ARG A 183 51.61 1.03 5.13
C ARG A 183 53.01 1.32 4.56
N LEU A 184 53.15 1.18 3.25
CA LEU A 184 54.19 1.83 2.43
C LEU A 184 53.70 2.02 0.99
N HIS A 185 53.87 3.22 0.44
CA HIS A 185 53.70 3.51 -0.99
C HIS A 185 55.03 3.30 -1.71
N THR A 186 55.04 2.78 -2.94
CA THR A 186 55.81 3.40 -4.06
C THR A 186 55.39 2.85 -5.44
N SER A 187 55.73 3.61 -6.48
CA SER A 187 55.46 3.42 -7.92
C SER A 187 56.47 2.52 -8.66
N GLY A 188 56.14 2.01 -9.87
CA GLY A 188 57.19 1.64 -10.85
C GLY A 188 56.82 0.70 -12.02
N MET A 189 56.48 1.30 -13.18
CA MET A 189 56.75 0.89 -14.59
C MET A 189 57.06 -0.58 -15.03
N MET A 190 56.24 -1.06 -15.99
CA MET A 190 56.59 -1.70 -17.29
C MET A 190 57.59 -2.89 -17.40
N THR A 191 57.02 -4.10 -17.64
CA THR A 191 57.36 -5.10 -18.72
C THR A 191 58.79 -5.69 -18.89
N PRO A 192 58.99 -6.74 -19.71
CA PRO A 192 58.25 -8.00 -19.89
C PRO A 192 59.18 -9.25 -19.84
N CYS A 193 58.65 -10.49 -19.83
CA CYS A 193 59.19 -11.57 -20.68
C CYS A 193 58.37 -12.88 -20.71
N ASN A 194 58.40 -13.53 -21.87
CA ASN A 194 57.86 -14.85 -22.20
C ASN A 194 58.47 -16.00 -21.36
N ASN A 195 57.75 -17.13 -21.33
CA ASN A 195 58.39 -18.45 -21.49
C ASN A 195 57.62 -19.32 -22.50
N LYS A 196 58.34 -20.10 -23.32
CA LYS A 196 57.79 -20.95 -24.40
C LYS A 196 58.19 -22.42 -24.21
N SER A 197 57.27 -23.33 -24.50
CA SER A 197 57.46 -24.59 -25.29
C SER A 197 56.11 -25.34 -25.31
N SER A 198 55.74 -26.14 -26.31
CA SER A 198 56.52 -26.90 -27.31
C SER A 198 55.83 -26.95 -28.71
N LYS A 199 56.52 -27.54 -29.72
CA LYS A 199 56.04 -27.85 -31.10
C LYS A 199 55.85 -29.38 -31.23
N THR A 200 55.10 -29.96 -32.19
CA THR A 200 55.44 -30.17 -33.63
C THR A 200 54.21 -30.70 -34.44
N SER A 201 53.76 -30.02 -35.51
CA SER A 201 53.87 -30.35 -36.97
C SER A 201 53.44 -31.76 -37.45
N ARG A 202 52.41 -31.90 -38.34
CA ARG A 202 52.47 -32.09 -39.83
C ARG A 202 51.07 -32.51 -40.38
N GLU A 203 50.66 -32.51 -41.67
CA GLU A 203 51.00 -31.81 -42.96
C GLU A 203 49.88 -32.14 -44.01
N LYS A 204 49.51 -31.23 -44.94
CA LYS A 204 48.80 -31.47 -46.27
C LYS A 204 47.33 -32.01 -46.26
N SER A 205 46.46 -31.86 -47.29
CA SER A 205 46.35 -31.01 -48.51
C SER A 205 44.96 -31.21 -49.18
N CYS A 206 44.42 -30.24 -49.94
CA CYS A 206 43.27 -30.43 -50.88
C CYS A 206 43.72 -31.19 -52.16
N PRO A 207 42.83 -31.58 -53.12
CA PRO A 207 42.41 -30.64 -54.19
C PRO A 207 41.08 -30.94 -54.98
N THR A 208 40.75 -30.05 -55.95
CA THR A 208 39.93 -30.23 -57.20
C THR A 208 38.41 -30.57 -57.10
N ASN A 209 37.50 -30.15 -58.00
CA ASN A 209 37.56 -29.28 -59.21
C ASN A 209 36.17 -28.70 -59.62
N SER A 210 36.18 -27.48 -60.19
CA SER A 210 35.54 -26.96 -61.44
C SER A 210 34.07 -27.32 -61.84
N ASN A 211 33.30 -26.55 -62.63
CA ASN A 211 33.59 -25.59 -63.73
C ASN A 211 32.71 -24.31 -63.71
N ASP A 212 33.15 -23.29 -64.45
CA ASP A 212 32.42 -22.08 -64.85
C ASP A 212 31.49 -22.28 -66.08
N ASN A 213 30.65 -21.27 -66.39
CA ASN A 213 30.56 -20.67 -67.73
C ASN A 213 29.71 -19.38 -67.80
N GLU A 214 30.27 -18.33 -68.41
CA GLU A 214 29.67 -17.35 -69.36
C GLU A 214 28.41 -16.53 -68.97
N SER A 215 28.24 -15.24 -69.33
CA SER A 215 29.08 -14.28 -70.09
C SER A 215 28.62 -12.82 -69.82
N ALA A 216 29.34 -11.82 -70.34
CA ALA A 216 29.14 -10.38 -70.10
C ALA A 216 28.65 -9.60 -71.35
N SER A 217 28.48 -8.27 -71.21
CA SER A 217 28.32 -7.18 -72.22
C SER A 217 26.99 -6.41 -72.17
N ASP A 218 26.88 -5.10 -72.49
CA ASP A 218 27.80 -3.95 -72.30
C ASP A 218 27.05 -2.61 -72.61
N MET A 219 27.63 -1.45 -72.27
CA MET A 219 27.36 -0.09 -72.85
C MET A 219 25.93 0.52 -72.71
N ASN A 220 25.71 1.74 -72.21
CA ASN A 220 26.31 3.02 -72.66
C ASN A 220 26.12 4.17 -71.64
N ALA A 221 26.84 5.27 -71.86
CA ALA A 221 26.99 6.41 -70.93
C ALA A 221 26.15 7.65 -71.29
N GLU A 222 26.01 8.58 -70.34
CA GLU A 222 26.42 9.98 -70.54
C GLU A 222 26.65 10.71 -69.20
N GLN A 223 27.47 11.77 -69.23
CA GLN A 223 27.85 12.57 -68.06
C GLN A 223 27.04 13.87 -68.02
N GLU A 224 26.73 14.39 -66.82
CA GLU A 224 26.77 15.85 -66.61
C GLU A 224 27.12 16.21 -65.16
N GLN A 225 27.89 17.28 -64.99
CA GLN A 225 28.33 17.80 -63.69
C GLN A 225 27.41 18.96 -63.26
N GLY A 226 27.05 19.05 -61.98
CA GLY A 226 26.32 20.22 -61.49
C GLY A 226 26.06 20.22 -59.98
N SER A 227 26.84 21.00 -59.25
CA SER A 227 26.51 21.40 -57.87
C SER A 227 25.49 22.57 -57.87
N PRO A 228 24.53 22.61 -56.94
CA PRO A 228 23.76 23.83 -56.66
C PRO A 228 24.34 24.58 -55.47
N GLN A 229 24.57 25.89 -55.67
CA GLN A 229 24.94 26.83 -54.62
C GLN A 229 23.72 27.25 -53.77
N ALA A 230 23.99 27.80 -52.58
CA ALA A 230 22.99 28.52 -51.81
C ALA A 230 22.52 29.79 -52.54
N GLN A 231 21.25 30.16 -52.37
CA GLN A 231 20.71 31.48 -52.72
C GLN A 231 20.02 32.10 -51.50
N GLU A 232 20.40 33.34 -51.19
CA GLU A 232 19.79 34.18 -50.16
C GLU A 232 18.59 34.99 -50.71
N PHE A 233 18.04 35.83 -49.82
CA PHE A 233 17.27 37.07 -50.00
C PHE A 233 15.78 37.01 -49.60
N PRO A 234 15.22 38.10 -49.01
CA PRO A 234 15.86 39.17 -48.23
C PRO A 234 15.14 39.52 -46.91
N LEU A 235 15.85 40.26 -46.03
CA LEU A 235 15.28 40.94 -44.86
C LEU A 235 14.55 42.22 -45.25
N VAL A 236 13.42 42.52 -44.59
CA VAL A 236 12.79 43.85 -44.60
C VAL A 236 12.38 44.23 -43.17
N ASN A 237 12.93 45.34 -42.67
CA ASN A 237 12.51 45.98 -41.42
C ASN A 237 11.24 46.83 -41.63
N VAL A 238 10.37 46.90 -40.63
CA VAL A 238 9.45 48.04 -40.41
C VAL A 238 9.38 48.34 -38.90
N ASN A 239 9.28 49.64 -38.56
CA ASN A 239 9.44 50.20 -37.22
C ASN A 239 8.14 50.26 -36.38
N GLU A 240 8.35 50.52 -35.08
CA GLU A 240 7.64 51.46 -34.18
C GLU A 240 6.12 51.74 -34.31
N ASP A 241 5.49 51.65 -33.13
CA ASP A 241 4.46 52.52 -32.55
C ASP A 241 2.95 52.48 -32.91
N GLU A 242 2.21 52.72 -31.81
CA GLU A 242 0.79 53.07 -31.61
C GLU A 242 -0.32 51.97 -31.69
N PRO A 243 -1.38 52.08 -30.85
CA PRO A 243 -2.20 50.93 -30.44
C PRO A 243 -3.64 50.93 -30.97
N PHE A 244 -4.27 49.75 -31.02
CA PHE A 244 -5.72 49.64 -31.22
C PHE A 244 -6.50 49.31 -29.95
N GLN A 245 -7.40 50.22 -29.58
CA GLN A 245 -8.30 50.11 -28.43
C GLN A 245 -9.33 48.98 -28.58
N LYS A 246 -9.63 48.30 -27.48
CA LYS A 246 -10.98 47.74 -27.25
C LYS A 246 -11.54 48.26 -25.92
N ASN A 247 -12.59 49.07 -26.03
CA ASN A 247 -13.32 49.61 -24.88
C ASN A 247 -14.18 48.54 -24.20
N SER A 248 -14.00 48.37 -22.89
CA SER A 248 -15.07 47.95 -21.97
C SER A 248 -14.99 48.77 -20.69
N LYS A 249 -16.13 49.00 -20.04
CA LYS A 249 -16.35 50.18 -19.18
C LYS A 249 -15.92 49.98 -17.72
N SER A 250 -15.51 51.09 -17.11
CA SER A 250 -15.30 51.36 -15.68
C SER A 250 -16.50 50.98 -14.78
N HIS A 251 -16.42 50.82 -13.45
CA HIS A 251 -15.46 51.31 -12.44
C HIS A 251 -15.34 50.33 -11.25
N GLY A 252 -14.20 50.34 -10.56
CA GLY A 252 -14.02 49.63 -9.28
C GLY A 252 -12.64 49.87 -8.66
N ARG A 253 -12.38 51.07 -8.11
CA ARG A 253 -11.12 51.38 -7.43
C ARG A 253 -11.04 50.61 -6.10
N SER A 254 -10.25 49.54 -6.05
CA SER A 254 -9.55 49.13 -4.82
C SER A 254 -8.08 49.55 -4.93
N THR A 255 -7.54 50.14 -3.87
CA THR A 255 -6.15 50.61 -3.84
C THR A 255 -5.21 49.43 -3.69
N GLY A 256 -4.81 48.84 -4.82
CA GLY A 256 -3.79 47.79 -4.85
C GLY A 256 -2.49 48.29 -4.21
N LYS A 257 -2.11 47.70 -3.07
CA LYS A 257 -0.73 47.77 -2.58
C LYS A 257 0.17 47.29 -3.72
N LYS A 258 1.14 48.11 -4.13
CA LYS A 258 2.24 47.63 -4.98
C LYS A 258 2.96 46.52 -4.23
N ILE A 259 2.67 45.27 -4.58
CA ILE A 259 3.54 44.14 -4.24
C ILE A 259 4.87 44.46 -4.94
N LYS A 260 5.90 44.77 -4.15
CA LYS A 260 7.26 44.81 -4.69
C LYS A 260 7.59 43.38 -5.07
N ASN A 261 7.73 43.10 -6.36
CA ASN A 261 8.34 41.84 -6.79
C ASN A 261 9.69 41.72 -6.07
N PRO A 262 9.96 40.65 -5.31
CA PRO A 262 11.26 40.46 -4.72
C PRO A 262 12.27 40.33 -5.86
N THR A 263 13.22 41.25 -5.96
CA THR A 263 14.33 41.16 -6.91
C THR A 263 15.16 39.95 -6.52
N LEU A 264 15.01 38.87 -7.30
CA LEU A 264 15.71 37.60 -7.05
C LEU A 264 17.23 37.81 -7.10
N PRO A 265 17.99 37.06 -6.27
CA PRO A 265 19.44 37.19 -6.21
C PRO A 265 20.06 36.77 -7.55
N LEU A 266 21.02 37.57 -8.02
CA LEU A 266 21.90 37.17 -9.13
C LEU A 266 22.87 36.10 -8.62
N ILE A 267 22.93 34.95 -9.29
CA ILE A 267 23.75 33.80 -8.90
C ILE A 267 24.46 33.19 -10.12
N SER A 268 25.55 32.46 -9.90
CA SER A 268 26.24 31.77 -10.99
C SER A 268 25.44 30.56 -11.50
N ALA A 269 25.76 30.11 -12.72
CA ALA A 269 25.17 28.94 -13.33
C ALA A 269 25.37 27.67 -12.50
N ASP A 270 26.52 27.49 -11.84
CA ASP A 270 26.78 26.35 -10.95
C ASP A 270 25.90 26.40 -9.69
N GLN A 271 25.73 27.59 -9.09
CA GLN A 271 24.83 27.77 -7.96
C GLN A 271 23.37 27.51 -8.35
N TYR A 272 22.95 27.99 -9.53
CA TYR A 272 21.62 27.73 -10.06
C TYR A 272 21.39 26.23 -10.33
N ALA A 273 22.35 25.57 -11.00
CA ALA A 273 22.29 24.13 -11.28
C ALA A 273 22.21 23.30 -9.98
N SER A 274 23.01 23.65 -8.97
CA SER A 274 22.98 23.00 -7.64
C SER A 274 21.63 23.17 -6.94
N ARG A 275 21.13 24.41 -6.83
CA ARG A 275 19.81 24.71 -6.23
C ARG A 275 18.67 24.00 -6.97
N SER A 276 18.71 24.01 -8.31
CA SER A 276 17.75 23.33 -9.17
C SER A 276 17.79 21.80 -8.96
N ALA A 277 18.99 21.20 -8.82
CA ALA A 277 19.15 19.78 -8.59
C ALA A 277 18.67 19.33 -7.21
N MET A 278 18.79 20.18 -6.18
CA MET A 278 18.28 19.91 -4.82
C MET A 278 16.75 19.93 -4.74
N LEU A 279 16.08 20.75 -5.55
CA LEU A 279 14.61 20.80 -5.65
C LEU A 279 14.04 19.83 -6.70
N SER A 280 14.87 19.27 -7.59
CA SER A 280 14.45 18.32 -8.61
C SER A 280 14.27 16.91 -8.02
N SER A 281 13.15 16.66 -7.36
CA SER A 281 12.74 15.31 -6.91
C SER A 281 12.54 14.36 -8.11
N LEU A 282 12.86 13.08 -7.93
CA LEU A 282 12.77 12.05 -8.98
C LEU A 282 11.94 10.84 -8.56
N VAL A 283 12.16 10.35 -7.33
CA VAL A 283 11.59 9.10 -6.82
C VAL A 283 11.15 9.28 -5.38
N ILE A 284 10.05 8.62 -5.02
CA ILE A 284 9.43 8.72 -3.70
C ILE A 284 9.07 7.33 -3.17
N ALA A 285 9.19 7.15 -1.85
CA ALA A 285 8.75 5.94 -1.17
C ALA A 285 8.31 6.23 0.27
N TRP A 286 7.17 5.67 0.67
CA TRP A 286 6.70 5.66 2.06
C TRP A 286 7.28 4.49 2.86
N SER A 287 7.61 4.74 4.13
CA SER A 287 7.93 3.68 5.08
C SER A 287 6.67 2.98 5.61
N PRO A 288 6.81 1.77 6.16
CA PRO A 288 5.81 1.19 7.05
C PRO A 288 5.42 2.15 8.19
N LEU A 289 4.24 1.93 8.77
CA LEU A 289 3.75 2.72 9.91
C LEU A 289 4.60 2.43 11.14
N LEU A 290 5.19 3.47 11.74
CA LEU A 290 5.97 3.37 12.96
C LEU A 290 5.10 3.73 14.15
N GLN A 291 5.02 2.80 15.10
CA GLN A 291 4.28 2.95 16.34
C GLN A 291 5.28 2.99 17.48
N PHE A 292 5.30 4.09 18.24
CA PHE A 292 6.12 4.21 19.43
C PHE A 292 5.23 4.25 20.68
N PRO A 293 5.34 3.29 21.60
CA PRO A 293 4.63 3.34 22.87
C PRO A 293 5.08 4.54 23.69
N SER A 294 4.16 5.14 24.44
CA SER A 294 4.41 6.36 25.21
C SER A 294 5.36 6.11 26.39
N GLY A 295 6.66 6.29 26.16
CA GLY A 295 7.69 6.15 27.19
C GLY A 295 7.93 7.45 27.97
N SER A 296 7.50 7.47 29.25
CA SER A 296 8.09 8.20 30.39
C SER A 296 8.72 9.60 30.20
N CYS A 297 8.30 10.40 29.23
CA CYS A 297 8.87 11.74 28.98
C CYS A 297 7.96 12.83 29.55
N SER A 298 8.49 13.58 30.52
CA SER A 298 7.72 14.49 31.36
C SER A 298 7.50 15.86 30.72
N GLN A 299 6.66 15.95 29.67
CA GLN A 299 6.00 17.21 29.27
C GLN A 299 4.82 17.00 28.29
N VAL A 300 3.61 17.04 28.84
CA VAL A 300 2.34 17.52 28.23
C VAL A 300 2.10 17.23 26.72
N GLN A 301 2.08 15.96 26.32
CA GLN A 301 1.21 15.44 25.24
C GLN A 301 1.16 13.89 25.29
N ASN A 302 0.22 13.35 26.07
CA ASN A 302 0.16 11.90 26.36
C ASN A 302 -0.63 11.11 25.30
N GLY A 303 0.07 10.59 24.30
CA GLY A 303 -0.42 9.60 23.33
C GLY A 303 0.73 8.74 22.78
N ALA A 304 0.41 7.54 22.28
CA ALA A 304 1.38 6.75 21.51
C ALA A 304 1.56 7.39 20.12
N THR A 305 2.80 7.72 19.74
CA THR A 305 3.03 8.46 18.49
C THR A 305 3.06 7.50 17.30
N HIS A 306 2.13 7.72 16.37
CA HIS A 306 1.99 6.97 15.13
C HIS A 306 2.40 7.88 13.96
N PHE A 307 3.40 7.48 13.18
CA PHE A 307 3.84 8.26 12.01
C PHE A 307 4.44 7.36 10.93
N SER A 308 4.50 7.86 9.71
CA SER A 308 5.23 7.25 8.59
C SER A 308 6.23 8.25 8.01
N LEU A 309 7.30 7.73 7.40
CA LEU A 309 8.35 8.52 6.78
C LEU A 309 8.19 8.50 5.26
N LEU A 310 8.20 9.66 4.63
CA LEU A 310 8.29 9.81 3.17
C LEU A 310 9.74 10.16 2.80
N ALA A 311 10.43 9.25 2.10
CA ALA A 311 11.71 9.52 1.49
C ALA A 311 11.53 10.05 0.07
N ILE A 312 12.26 11.11 -0.27
CA ILE A 312 12.26 11.76 -1.59
C ILE A 312 13.70 11.87 -2.09
N GLY A 313 14.03 11.15 -3.16
CA GLY A 313 15.34 11.19 -3.82
C GLY A 313 15.38 12.22 -4.95
N GLY A 314 16.45 13.01 -5.03
CA GLY A 314 16.60 14.10 -6.02
C GLY A 314 17.72 13.91 -7.04
N LYS A 315 17.77 14.79 -8.05
CA LYS A 315 18.87 14.88 -9.04
C LYS A 315 20.22 15.21 -8.38
N SER A 316 20.25 15.87 -7.22
CA SER A 316 21.50 16.14 -6.51
C SER A 316 22.13 14.93 -5.82
N GLY A 317 21.51 13.74 -5.89
CA GLY A 317 21.94 12.56 -5.14
C GLY A 317 21.66 12.62 -3.63
N LYS A 318 20.99 13.69 -3.18
CA LYS A 318 20.48 13.85 -1.81
C LYS A 318 19.12 13.16 -1.67
N VAL A 319 18.85 12.63 -0.48
CA VAL A 319 17.52 12.15 -0.06
C VAL A 319 17.03 13.07 1.06
N SER A 320 15.81 13.57 0.92
CA SER A 320 15.09 14.26 2.01
C SER A 320 14.06 13.33 2.62
N CYS A 321 13.99 13.32 3.95
CA CYS A 321 13.08 12.47 4.71
C CYS A 321 12.10 13.33 5.51
N TRP A 322 10.81 13.03 5.37
CA TRP A 322 9.69 13.79 5.92
C TRP A 322 8.88 12.90 6.85
N LYS A 323 8.65 13.34 8.08
CA LYS A 323 7.82 12.66 9.08
C LYS A 323 6.42 13.20 9.00
N ILE A 324 5.47 12.31 8.73
CA ILE A 324 4.05 12.66 8.59
C ILE A 324 3.29 11.85 9.63
N HIS A 325 2.52 12.55 10.45
CA HIS A 325 1.79 11.96 11.57
C HIS A 325 0.47 11.32 11.11
N ALA A 326 0.14 10.17 11.69
CA ALA A 326 -1.18 9.55 11.51
C ALA A 326 -2.23 10.36 12.28
N GLN A 327 -3.49 10.26 11.86
CA GLN A 327 -4.58 11.02 12.46
C GLN A 327 -4.99 10.43 13.82
N GLU A 328 -5.00 11.25 14.87
CA GLU A 328 -5.50 10.86 16.20
C GLU A 328 -7.03 10.67 16.20
N CYS A 329 -7.73 11.32 15.27
CA CYS A 329 -9.18 11.35 15.14
C CYS A 329 -9.60 11.10 13.70
N TYR A 330 -10.56 10.21 13.46
CA TYR A 330 -11.19 10.05 12.15
C TYR A 330 -12.60 10.64 12.15
N SER A 331 -12.92 11.46 11.16
CA SER A 331 -14.24 12.10 11.02
C SER A 331 -14.69 12.13 9.57
N ILE A 332 -15.98 11.85 9.33
CA ILE A 332 -16.61 12.01 8.01
C ILE A 332 -17.01 13.48 7.76
N GLU A 333 -17.20 14.26 8.82
CA GLU A 333 -17.70 15.64 8.77
C GLU A 333 -16.55 16.66 8.69
N HIS A 334 -15.46 16.44 9.43
CA HIS A 334 -14.37 17.40 9.59
C HIS A 334 -13.16 17.04 8.70
N GLY A 335 -13.25 17.32 7.40
CA GLY A 335 -12.27 16.86 6.39
C GLY A 335 -11.12 17.81 6.03
N ASN A 336 -10.99 18.96 6.71
CA ASN A 336 -10.03 20.02 6.36
C ASN A 336 -8.73 20.01 7.18
N VAL A 337 -8.48 18.97 7.98
CA VAL A 337 -7.19 18.80 8.66
C VAL A 337 -6.18 18.28 7.64
N SER A 338 -5.32 19.16 7.13
CA SER A 338 -4.10 18.74 6.42
C SER A 338 -3.23 17.94 7.39
N PRO A 339 -2.59 16.83 6.95
CA PRO A 339 -1.60 16.17 7.79
C PRO A 339 -0.46 17.15 8.11
N ASP A 340 0.15 17.01 9.28
CA ASP A 340 1.37 17.77 9.61
C ASP A 340 2.60 17.02 9.09
N ALA A 341 3.58 17.75 8.54
CA ALA A 341 4.79 17.20 7.94
C ALA A 341 6.03 17.96 8.40
N VAL A 342 6.93 17.22 9.05
CA VAL A 342 8.17 17.75 9.64
C VAL A 342 9.37 17.19 8.87
N VAL A 343 10.31 18.05 8.48
CA VAL A 343 11.60 17.61 7.92
C VAL A 343 12.37 16.87 9.02
N VAL A 344 12.71 15.60 8.78
CA VAL A 344 13.56 14.81 9.68
C VAL A 344 15.03 15.04 9.38
N GLY A 345 15.37 15.21 8.10
CA GLY A 345 16.72 15.51 7.64
C GLY A 345 16.90 15.38 6.13
N ILE A 346 18.04 15.88 5.65
CA ILE A 346 18.49 15.73 4.26
C ILE A 346 19.94 15.25 4.30
N PHE A 347 20.24 14.16 3.61
CA PHE A 347 21.60 13.58 3.57
C PHE A 347 22.03 13.25 2.13
N GLN A 348 23.34 13.21 1.89
CA GLN A 348 23.91 12.84 0.59
C GLN A 348 23.98 11.32 0.49
N ALA A 349 23.15 10.71 -0.37
CA ALA A 349 23.15 9.26 -0.54
C ALA A 349 24.17 8.81 -1.60
N HIS A 350 24.11 9.41 -2.79
CA HIS A 350 24.92 9.04 -3.95
C HIS A 350 25.54 10.27 -4.62
N SER A 351 26.58 10.10 -5.43
CA SER A 351 27.19 11.19 -6.22
C SER A 351 26.44 11.50 -7.53
N SER A 352 25.37 10.76 -7.82
CA SER A 352 24.55 10.89 -9.02
C SER A 352 23.06 10.79 -8.65
N TRP A 353 22.16 10.78 -9.64
CA TRP A 353 20.72 10.86 -9.42
C TRP A 353 20.20 9.65 -8.65
N VAL A 354 19.40 9.88 -7.59
CA VAL A 354 18.69 8.78 -6.92
C VAL A 354 17.55 8.32 -7.84
N SER A 355 17.63 7.08 -8.32
CA SER A 355 16.71 6.52 -9.32
C SER A 355 15.66 5.59 -8.71
N ALA A 356 15.98 4.91 -7.61
CA ALA A 356 15.09 3.97 -6.94
C ALA A 356 15.23 4.06 -5.42
N ILE A 357 14.12 3.88 -4.70
CA ILE A 357 14.06 3.83 -3.24
C ILE A 357 13.10 2.70 -2.83
N SER A 358 13.46 1.92 -1.82
CA SER A 358 12.56 0.93 -1.20
C SER A 358 12.83 0.82 0.31
N TRP A 359 11.77 0.63 1.09
CA TRP A 359 11.82 0.57 2.56
C TRP A 359 11.50 -0.84 3.07
N ALA A 360 12.03 -1.21 4.23
CA ALA A 360 11.55 -2.35 5.00
C ALA A 360 11.63 -2.11 6.51
N LEU A 361 10.75 -2.76 7.26
CA LEU A 361 10.77 -2.75 8.73
C LEU A 361 11.78 -3.80 9.22
N LEU A 362 12.65 -3.41 10.15
CA LEU A 362 13.52 -4.31 10.88
C LEU A 362 12.88 -4.61 12.24
N THR A 363 12.13 -5.71 12.31
CA THR A 363 11.37 -6.08 13.50
C THR A 363 12.26 -6.73 14.55
N THR A 364 12.90 -5.91 15.38
CA THR A 364 13.40 -6.30 16.69
C THR A 364 12.81 -5.37 17.76
N ASP A 365 11.91 -5.93 18.56
CA ASP A 365 11.16 -5.34 19.68
C ASP A 365 10.20 -4.17 19.33
N SER A 366 8.93 -4.35 19.70
CA SER A 366 7.83 -3.39 19.51
C SER A 366 8.00 -2.06 20.24
N LEU A 367 9.01 -1.96 21.13
CA LEU A 367 9.38 -0.76 21.84
C LEU A 367 10.16 0.23 20.95
N HIS A 368 10.95 -0.28 19.99
CA HIS A 368 11.92 0.52 19.23
C HIS A 368 12.03 0.07 17.76
N PRO A 369 10.94 0.13 16.97
CA PRO A 369 10.98 -0.26 15.55
C PRO A 369 12.10 0.48 14.79
N GLN A 370 12.96 -0.31 14.14
CA GLN A 370 14.01 0.18 13.25
C GLN A 370 13.57 0.02 11.80
N VAL A 371 14.03 0.91 10.92
CA VAL A 371 13.65 0.90 9.50
C VAL A 371 14.89 0.88 8.62
N LEU A 372 14.89 0.02 7.61
CA LEU A 372 15.89 0.01 6.55
C LEU A 372 15.40 0.80 5.35
N LEU A 373 16.23 1.73 4.89
CA LEU A 373 16.05 2.46 3.65
C LEU A 373 17.09 1.96 2.63
N SER A 374 16.64 1.46 1.49
CA SER A 374 17.52 1.15 0.35
C SER A 374 17.42 2.24 -0.71
N THR A 375 18.57 2.66 -1.23
CA THR A 375 18.68 3.71 -2.26
C THR A 375 19.53 3.22 -3.42
N GLY A 376 19.02 3.38 -4.64
CA GLY A 376 19.69 3.05 -5.90
C GLY A 376 19.87 4.30 -6.74
N SER A 377 20.93 4.31 -7.55
CA SER A 377 21.36 5.51 -8.29
C SER A 377 21.62 5.22 -9.77
N SER A 378 21.58 6.28 -10.59
CA SER A 378 21.87 6.24 -12.02
C SER A 378 23.33 5.86 -12.36
N ASN A 379 24.23 5.87 -11.38
CA ASN A 379 25.60 5.35 -11.48
C ASN A 379 25.74 3.88 -11.01
N GLY A 380 24.64 3.12 -10.95
CA GLY A 380 24.61 1.71 -10.55
C GLY A 380 24.79 1.44 -9.05
N SER A 381 25.25 2.41 -8.25
CA SER A 381 25.51 2.17 -6.83
C SER A 381 24.22 1.97 -6.03
N VAL A 382 24.27 1.04 -5.06
CA VAL A 382 23.16 0.71 -4.15
C VAL A 382 23.65 0.76 -2.71
N LYS A 383 22.95 1.52 -1.87
CA LYS A 383 23.29 1.73 -0.45
C LYS A 383 22.10 1.44 0.45
N ILE A 384 22.38 0.97 1.66
CA ILE A 384 21.38 0.76 2.71
C ILE A 384 21.71 1.60 3.94
N TRP A 385 20.66 2.23 4.46
CA TRP A 385 20.68 3.12 5.60
C TRP A 385 19.77 2.57 6.71
N LEU A 386 20.22 2.62 7.96
CA LEU A 386 19.41 2.31 9.14
C LEU A 386 18.84 3.60 9.72
N ALA A 387 17.54 3.60 10.00
CA ALA A 387 16.89 4.69 10.70
C ALA A 387 16.85 4.43 12.23
N HIS A 388 17.44 5.31 13.03
CA HIS A 388 17.47 5.16 14.49
C HIS A 388 16.21 5.75 15.15
N SER A 389 15.42 4.88 15.77
CA SER A 389 14.16 5.18 16.47
C SER A 389 14.25 6.32 17.49
N SER A 390 15.33 6.38 18.27
CA SER A 390 15.56 7.41 19.28
C SER A 390 15.74 8.82 18.71
N GLU A 391 16.22 8.94 17.47
CA GLU A 391 16.46 10.22 16.80
C GLU A 391 15.25 10.68 15.99
N LEU A 392 14.53 9.73 15.35
CA LEU A 392 13.24 9.98 14.68
C LEU A 392 12.17 10.58 15.61
N LEU A 393 12.31 10.38 16.92
CA LEU A 393 11.44 10.97 17.95
C LEU A 393 11.88 12.37 18.40
N LYS A 394 13.16 12.73 18.27
CA LYS A 394 13.77 13.95 18.85
C LYS A 394 14.04 15.08 17.88
N SER A 395 13.84 14.89 16.57
CA SER A 395 14.32 15.82 15.53
C SER A 395 13.60 17.19 15.50
N SER A 396 13.98 18.07 16.43
CA SER A 396 13.91 19.53 16.31
C SER A 396 15.22 20.23 16.72
N GLU A 397 16.19 19.51 17.31
CA GLU A 397 17.52 20.03 17.68
C GLU A 397 18.60 19.57 16.70
N ALA A 398 19.56 20.47 16.41
CA ALA A 398 20.16 20.57 15.08
C ALA A 398 21.42 19.71 14.78
N ASN A 399 21.68 18.60 15.48
CA ASN A 399 23.02 17.95 15.45
C ASN A 399 23.09 16.40 15.45
N SER A 400 22.02 15.65 15.14
CA SER A 400 22.12 14.18 15.00
C SER A 400 21.52 13.67 13.68
N SER A 401 22.16 12.68 13.05
CA SER A 401 21.71 12.06 11.81
C SER A 401 20.80 10.86 12.09
N PRO A 402 19.49 10.96 11.83
CA PRO A 402 18.57 9.84 12.06
C PRO A 402 18.81 8.65 11.13
N PHE A 403 19.61 8.82 10.07
CA PHE A 403 20.02 7.77 9.13
C PHE A 403 21.53 7.53 9.18
N VAL A 404 21.90 6.27 9.39
CA VAL A 404 23.29 5.79 9.41
C VAL A 404 23.52 4.87 8.20
N LEU A 405 24.63 5.03 7.48
CA LEU A 405 24.98 4.14 6.37
C LEU A 405 25.42 2.79 6.94
N LEU A 406 24.65 1.73 6.67
CA LEU A 406 25.03 0.36 7.03
C LEU A 406 26.04 -0.21 6.04
N LYS A 407 25.72 -0.15 4.74
CA LYS A 407 26.54 -0.78 3.71
C LYS A 407 26.27 -0.20 2.32
N GLU A 408 27.35 0.01 1.55
CA GLU A 408 27.29 0.09 0.09
C GLU A 408 27.37 -1.34 -0.45
N ILE A 409 26.28 -1.80 -1.07
CA ILE A 409 26.11 -3.17 -1.55
C ILE A 409 26.76 -3.33 -2.92
N ILE A 410 26.41 -2.42 -3.82
CA ILE A 410 26.88 -2.37 -5.20
C ILE A 410 27.65 -1.07 -5.32
N ASN A 411 28.95 -1.19 -5.63
CA ASN A 411 29.81 -0.06 -5.98
C ASN A 411 29.35 0.56 -7.32
N PRO A 412 29.73 1.81 -7.63
CA PRO A 412 29.36 2.44 -8.90
C PRO A 412 29.73 1.57 -10.12
N ASP A 413 28.70 1.20 -10.86
CA ASP A 413 28.71 0.37 -12.06
C ASP A 413 27.98 1.19 -13.13
N SER A 414 28.50 1.30 -14.36
CA SER A 414 27.99 2.31 -15.33
C SER A 414 26.56 2.03 -15.85
N ILE A 415 25.91 1.00 -15.33
CA ILE A 415 24.54 0.58 -15.61
C ILE A 415 23.62 1.15 -14.52
N PRO A 416 22.60 1.97 -14.85
CA PRO A 416 21.72 2.57 -13.85
C PRO A 416 20.83 1.53 -13.15
N VAL A 417 20.58 1.73 -11.86
CA VAL A 417 19.54 0.99 -11.13
C VAL A 417 18.17 1.52 -11.55
N SER A 418 17.28 0.65 -12.00
CA SER A 418 15.95 1.01 -12.50
C SER A 418 14.84 0.83 -11.46
N VAL A 419 14.95 -0.19 -10.60
CA VAL A 419 13.95 -0.50 -9.56
C VAL A 419 14.59 -1.26 -8.39
N LEU A 420 14.05 -1.07 -7.18
CA LEU A 420 14.45 -1.80 -5.96
C LEU A 420 13.22 -2.44 -5.32
N SER A 421 13.38 -3.64 -4.77
CA SER A 421 12.36 -4.34 -3.99
C SER A 421 13.00 -4.94 -2.73
N LEU A 422 12.80 -4.31 -1.58
CA LEU A 422 13.27 -4.77 -0.27
C LEU A 422 12.10 -5.38 0.52
N THR A 423 12.30 -6.54 1.14
CA THR A 423 11.30 -7.17 2.01
C THR A 423 11.93 -7.85 3.22
N THR A 424 11.19 -7.86 4.34
CA THR A 424 11.52 -8.62 5.56
C THR A 424 10.46 -9.71 5.74
N PRO A 425 10.79 -10.99 5.55
CA PRO A 425 9.83 -12.09 5.76
C PRO A 425 9.39 -12.18 7.23
N VAL A 426 8.08 -12.26 7.46
CA VAL A 426 7.45 -12.40 8.78
C VAL A 426 7.93 -13.66 9.50
N ARG A 427 8.18 -14.76 8.77
CA ARG A 427 8.70 -16.02 9.33
C ARG A 427 10.18 -15.99 9.69
N SER A 428 10.94 -15.05 9.14
CA SER A 428 12.37 -14.87 9.42
C SER A 428 12.68 -13.38 9.54
N PRO A 429 12.21 -12.71 10.62
CA PRO A 429 12.32 -11.25 10.77
C PRO A 429 13.77 -10.75 10.80
N HIS A 430 14.70 -11.62 11.18
CA HIS A 430 16.15 -11.39 11.19
C HIS A 430 16.80 -11.46 9.81
N ARG A 431 16.04 -11.75 8.75
CA ARG A 431 16.52 -11.90 7.38
C ARG A 431 15.82 -10.88 6.48
N GLN A 432 16.57 -10.20 5.62
CA GLN A 432 16.03 -9.23 4.68
C GLN A 432 16.49 -9.57 3.27
N LEU A 433 15.57 -9.48 2.30
CA LEU A 433 15.80 -9.82 0.90
C LEU A 433 15.71 -8.52 0.07
N LEU A 434 16.76 -8.21 -0.66
CA LEU A 434 16.79 -7.09 -1.61
C LEU A 434 16.93 -7.64 -3.03
N ALA A 435 16.02 -7.23 -3.91
CA ALA A 435 16.17 -7.40 -5.35
C ALA A 435 16.48 -6.03 -6.00
N VAL A 436 17.49 -6.00 -6.88
CA VAL A 436 17.98 -4.81 -7.57
C VAL A 436 17.83 -5.00 -9.07
N GLY A 437 16.92 -4.26 -9.71
CA GLY A 437 16.76 -4.26 -11.16
C GLY A 437 17.69 -3.24 -11.81
N LYS A 438 18.34 -3.63 -12.92
CA LYS A 438 19.23 -2.77 -13.71
C LYS A 438 18.61 -2.40 -15.05
N GLY A 439 19.05 -1.26 -15.58
CA GLY A 439 18.74 -0.81 -16.94
C GLY A 439 19.29 -1.72 -18.06
N SER A 440 20.17 -2.67 -17.75
CA SER A 440 20.66 -3.71 -18.67
C SER A 440 19.67 -4.84 -18.94
N GLY A 441 18.61 -4.98 -18.13
CA GLY A 441 17.70 -6.13 -18.18
C GLY A 441 18.06 -7.28 -17.22
N SER A 442 19.23 -7.20 -16.57
CA SER A 442 19.59 -8.05 -15.44
C SER A 442 18.98 -7.56 -14.12
N PHE A 443 18.86 -8.47 -13.16
CA PHE A 443 18.68 -8.12 -11.75
C PHE A 443 19.62 -8.92 -10.83
N GLU A 444 19.88 -8.37 -9.64
CA GLU A 444 20.69 -9.00 -8.60
C GLU A 444 19.85 -9.25 -7.34
N VAL A 445 20.10 -10.36 -6.64
CA VAL A 445 19.46 -10.67 -5.35
C VAL A 445 20.52 -10.72 -4.26
N TRP A 446 20.21 -10.01 -3.17
CA TRP A 446 21.06 -9.85 -2.00
C TRP A 446 20.26 -10.20 -0.74
N VAL A 447 20.93 -10.85 0.21
CA VAL A 447 20.32 -11.25 1.49
C VAL A 447 21.18 -10.75 2.63
N HIS A 448 20.52 -10.18 3.63
CA HIS A 448 21.13 -9.86 4.92
C HIS A 448 20.55 -10.77 5.99
N GLU A 449 21.42 -11.29 6.83
CA GLU A 449 21.05 -11.99 8.06
C GLU A 449 21.63 -11.21 9.23
N GLN A 450 20.78 -10.87 10.20
CA GLN A 450 21.13 -10.01 11.34
C GLN A 450 22.30 -10.57 12.17
N HIS A 451 22.53 -11.88 12.14
CA HIS A 451 23.66 -12.53 12.82
C HIS A 451 25.01 -12.34 12.11
N ASN A 452 25.00 -12.13 10.78
CA ASN A 452 26.22 -11.96 9.98
C ASN A 452 26.59 -10.48 9.77
N CYS A 453 25.69 -9.55 10.15
CA CYS A 453 25.80 -8.09 9.97
C CYS A 453 26.17 -7.66 8.53
N ASN A 454 25.86 -8.49 7.53
CA ASN A 454 26.34 -8.32 6.16
C ASN A 454 25.28 -8.70 5.14
N PHE A 455 25.19 -7.87 4.09
CA PHE A 455 24.52 -8.25 2.85
C PHE A 455 25.46 -9.13 2.03
N GLU A 456 25.00 -10.32 1.68
CA GLU A 456 25.64 -11.31 0.82
C GLU A 456 24.91 -11.36 -0.53
N ARG A 457 25.67 -11.44 -1.64
CA ARG A 457 25.09 -11.58 -2.98
C ARG A 457 24.76 -13.04 -3.25
N ILE A 458 23.52 -13.32 -3.59
CA ILE A 458 23.09 -14.66 -3.98
C ILE A 458 23.34 -14.93 -5.46
N GLY A 459 23.04 -13.96 -6.32
CA GLY A 459 23.14 -14.16 -7.76
C GLY A 459 22.95 -12.89 -8.59
N SER A 460 23.26 -13.06 -9.87
CA SER A 460 22.95 -12.14 -10.96
C SER A 460 22.14 -12.92 -11.99
N TYR A 461 21.05 -12.36 -12.47
CA TYR A 461 20.13 -13.03 -13.36
C TYR A 461 19.91 -12.14 -14.58
N GLU A 462 20.44 -12.54 -15.74
CA GLU A 462 20.13 -11.93 -17.03
C GLU A 462 18.73 -12.38 -17.44
N ALA A 463 17.74 -11.62 -16.98
CA ALA A 463 16.33 -12.01 -17.04
C ALA A 463 15.61 -11.48 -18.28
N HIS A 464 16.01 -10.30 -18.76
CA HIS A 464 15.27 -9.56 -19.77
C HIS A 464 16.22 -8.94 -20.79
N ASP A 465 15.76 -8.78 -22.03
CA ASP A 465 16.55 -8.19 -23.12
C ASP A 465 16.58 -6.64 -23.07
N HIS A 466 15.66 -6.06 -22.30
CA HIS A 466 15.54 -4.63 -22.03
C HIS A 466 15.42 -4.34 -20.53
N ALA A 467 15.54 -3.08 -20.15
CA ALA A 467 15.57 -2.60 -18.77
C ALA A 467 14.48 -3.21 -17.88
N VAL A 468 14.85 -3.70 -16.68
CA VAL A 468 13.89 -4.21 -15.70
C VAL A 468 13.06 -3.04 -15.18
N THR A 469 11.76 -3.01 -15.47
CA THR A 469 10.85 -1.91 -15.13
C THR A 469 10.09 -2.12 -13.83
N GLY A 470 10.07 -3.34 -13.28
CA GLY A 470 9.42 -3.63 -12.00
C GLY A 470 9.92 -4.92 -11.34
N LEU A 471 9.96 -4.92 -10.00
CA LEU A 471 10.31 -6.07 -9.16
C LEU A 471 9.38 -6.12 -7.94
N ALA A 472 8.71 -7.25 -7.71
CA ALA A 472 7.82 -7.44 -6.57
C ALA A 472 8.05 -8.81 -5.90
N TRP A 473 8.39 -8.78 -4.61
CA TRP A 473 8.37 -9.97 -3.76
C TRP A 473 6.94 -10.34 -3.37
N ALA A 474 6.67 -11.64 -3.27
CA ALA A 474 5.42 -12.21 -2.80
C ALA A 474 5.65 -13.39 -1.85
N PHE A 475 4.60 -13.83 -1.16
CA PHE A 475 4.58 -15.02 -0.28
C PHE A 475 5.73 -15.06 0.73
N ASP A 476 5.90 -14.00 1.53
CA ASP A 476 7.01 -13.88 2.51
C ASP A 476 8.41 -13.89 1.87
N GLY A 477 8.53 -13.44 0.62
CA GLY A 477 9.80 -13.47 -0.11
C GLY A 477 10.16 -14.84 -0.69
N CYS A 478 9.24 -15.82 -0.67
CA CYS A 478 9.42 -17.10 -1.37
C CYS A 478 9.32 -16.96 -2.89
N CYS A 479 8.66 -15.91 -3.40
CA CYS A 479 8.51 -15.67 -4.82
C CYS A 479 8.93 -14.23 -5.17
N LEU A 480 9.57 -14.05 -6.32
CA LEU A 480 9.89 -12.75 -6.91
C LEU A 480 9.33 -12.71 -8.33
N TYR A 481 8.71 -11.58 -8.70
CA TYR A 481 8.30 -11.29 -10.07
C TYR A 481 9.16 -10.18 -10.65
N SER A 482 9.59 -10.35 -11.90
CA SER A 482 10.27 -9.31 -12.67
C SER A 482 9.47 -8.98 -13.93
N CYS A 483 9.43 -7.70 -14.30
CA CYS A 483 8.91 -7.25 -15.58
C CYS A 483 9.85 -6.25 -16.24
N SER A 484 9.76 -6.14 -17.57
CA SER A 484 10.64 -5.30 -18.37
C SER A 484 9.92 -4.61 -19.53
N GLU A 485 10.59 -3.60 -20.06
CA GLU A 485 10.26 -2.95 -21.32
C GLU A 485 10.22 -3.94 -22.51
N ASP A 486 10.84 -5.13 -22.38
CA ASP A 486 10.75 -6.26 -23.31
C ASP A 486 9.38 -6.94 -23.40
N ASN A 487 8.38 -6.41 -22.67
CA ASN A 487 7.00 -6.90 -22.62
C ASN A 487 6.83 -8.22 -21.82
N PHE A 488 7.88 -8.86 -21.34
CA PHE A 488 7.77 -10.10 -20.58
C PHE A 488 7.63 -9.85 -19.07
N VAL A 489 6.95 -10.79 -18.42
CA VAL A 489 6.91 -10.90 -16.96
C VAL A 489 7.35 -12.31 -16.61
N ARG A 490 8.38 -12.41 -15.77
CA ARG A 490 8.96 -13.68 -15.31
C ARG A 490 8.71 -13.87 -13.83
N SER A 491 8.67 -15.12 -13.42
CA SER A 491 8.40 -15.54 -12.06
C SER A 491 9.52 -16.42 -11.56
N TRP A 492 9.91 -16.19 -10.32
CA TRP A 492 11.11 -16.77 -9.73
C TRP A 492 10.78 -17.32 -8.34
N MET A 493 11.10 -18.58 -8.08
CA MET A 493 11.02 -19.15 -6.73
C MET A 493 12.36 -19.05 -6.02
N PHE A 494 12.31 -18.63 -4.76
CA PHE A 494 13.46 -18.41 -3.91
C PHE A 494 13.51 -19.45 -2.78
N GLN A 495 14.48 -20.35 -2.83
CA GLN A 495 14.61 -21.47 -1.90
C GLN A 495 16.08 -21.71 -1.57
N ARG A 496 16.43 -21.92 -0.28
CA ARG A 496 17.79 -22.28 0.17
C ARG A 496 18.91 -21.35 -0.36
N ASN A 497 18.68 -20.04 -0.36
CA ASN A 497 19.58 -19.03 -0.94
C ASN A 497 19.89 -19.23 -2.44
N THR A 498 19.01 -19.85 -3.22
CA THR A 498 19.06 -19.82 -4.69
C THR A 498 17.71 -19.38 -5.26
N LEU A 499 17.78 -18.74 -6.42
CA LEU A 499 16.62 -18.32 -7.20
C LEU A 499 16.60 -19.11 -8.52
N PHE A 500 15.42 -19.58 -8.92
CA PHE A 500 15.20 -20.26 -10.19
C PHE A 500 13.87 -19.84 -10.83
N GLU A 501 13.85 -19.79 -12.17
CA GLU A 501 12.67 -19.42 -12.95
C GLU A 501 11.60 -20.52 -12.89
N VAL A 502 10.34 -20.11 -12.79
CA VAL A 502 9.16 -20.97 -12.71
C VAL A 502 8.06 -20.38 -13.58
N PRO A 503 7.36 -21.18 -14.42
CA PRO A 503 6.28 -20.66 -15.24
C PRO A 503 5.17 -20.04 -14.38
N ILE A 504 4.59 -18.94 -14.86
CA ILE A 504 3.39 -18.33 -14.25
C ILE A 504 2.17 -19.20 -14.61
N PRO A 505 1.50 -19.88 -13.66
CA PRO A 505 0.44 -20.81 -14.02
C PRO A 505 -0.85 -20.09 -14.44
N SER A 506 -1.41 -20.47 -15.59
CA SER A 506 -2.63 -19.91 -16.14
C SER A 506 -3.89 -20.49 -15.50
N ALA A 507 -4.14 -20.16 -14.23
CA ALA A 507 -5.02 -20.94 -13.37
C ALA A 507 -6.30 -20.21 -12.89
N ILE A 508 -7.28 -19.98 -13.78
CA ILE A 508 -8.70 -20.11 -13.43
C ILE A 508 -9.42 -21.04 -14.45
N PRO A 509 -10.19 -22.06 -14.02
CA PRO A 509 -10.56 -23.18 -14.89
C PRO A 509 -11.71 -22.94 -15.88
N SER A 510 -12.40 -21.80 -15.78
CA SER A 510 -13.49 -21.41 -16.69
C SER A 510 -13.06 -20.39 -17.74
N GLN A 511 -11.81 -19.93 -17.69
CA GLN A 511 -11.29 -18.89 -18.56
C GLN A 511 -9.89 -19.29 -19.03
N ARG A 512 -9.82 -19.83 -20.25
CA ARG A 512 -8.65 -19.56 -21.10
C ARG A 512 -8.55 -18.04 -21.21
N GLY A 513 -7.64 -17.47 -20.43
CA GLY A 513 -7.28 -16.07 -20.59
C GLY A 513 -6.70 -15.83 -21.97
N LEU A 514 -6.50 -14.55 -22.27
CA LEU A 514 -5.76 -14.12 -23.45
C LEU A 514 -4.26 -14.39 -23.26
N ILE A 515 -3.89 -15.64 -23.01
CA ILE A 515 -2.52 -16.11 -23.24
C ILE A 515 -2.29 -15.89 -24.73
N ASP A 516 -1.31 -15.05 -25.04
CA ASP A 516 -0.92 -14.71 -26.40
C ASP A 516 -2.00 -14.07 -27.29
N VAL A 517 -2.20 -12.76 -27.10
CA VAL A 517 -2.01 -11.86 -28.24
C VAL A 517 -0.75 -11.02 -27.97
N PRO A 518 0.46 -11.59 -28.17
CA PRO A 518 1.72 -10.94 -27.78
C PRO A 518 1.97 -9.69 -28.61
N ASN A 519 1.32 -9.60 -29.78
CA ASN A 519 1.45 -8.53 -30.77
C ASN A 519 0.67 -7.25 -30.43
N VAL A 520 -0.10 -7.19 -29.34
CA VAL A 520 -0.91 -6.00 -29.00
C VAL A 520 -0.26 -5.12 -27.93
N PHE A 521 0.69 -5.64 -27.16
CA PHE A 521 1.44 -4.88 -26.15
C PHE A 521 2.90 -4.70 -26.58
N HIS A 522 3.45 -3.51 -26.32
CA HIS A 522 4.83 -3.18 -26.66
C HIS A 522 5.79 -3.37 -25.47
N SER A 523 5.39 -2.95 -24.26
CA SER A 523 6.28 -2.91 -23.10
C SER A 523 5.52 -3.01 -21.77
N CYS A 524 6.13 -3.60 -20.74
CA CYS A 524 5.63 -3.56 -19.37
C CYS A 524 6.38 -2.49 -18.55
N PHE A 525 5.66 -1.74 -17.71
CA PHE A 525 6.18 -0.57 -16.97
C PHE A 525 6.09 -0.69 -15.45
N GLY A 526 5.77 -1.88 -14.94
CA GLY A 526 5.73 -2.15 -13.52
C GLY A 526 4.82 -3.31 -13.14
N VAL A 527 5.01 -3.81 -11.93
CA VAL A 527 4.29 -4.95 -11.37
C VAL A 527 4.03 -4.68 -9.88
N ALA A 528 2.83 -5.01 -9.40
CA ALA A 528 2.45 -4.88 -8.01
C ALA A 528 1.64 -6.09 -7.55
N VAL A 529 1.79 -6.48 -6.29
CA VAL A 529 1.15 -7.67 -5.70
C VAL A 529 0.04 -7.25 -4.74
N SER A 530 -1.08 -7.99 -4.78
CA SER A 530 -2.23 -7.81 -3.88
C SER A 530 -1.86 -8.05 -2.40
N PRO A 531 -2.51 -7.37 -1.43
CA PRO A 531 -2.20 -7.54 0.00
C PRO A 531 -2.28 -8.98 0.54
N GLY A 532 -3.12 -9.85 -0.03
CA GLY A 532 -3.22 -11.26 0.34
C GLY A 532 -2.24 -12.18 -0.40
N ASN A 533 -1.48 -11.65 -1.36
CA ASN A 533 -0.59 -12.39 -2.27
C ASN A 533 -1.31 -13.46 -3.10
N LEU A 534 -2.52 -13.21 -3.62
CA LEU A 534 -3.16 -14.12 -4.58
C LEU A 534 -3.26 -13.56 -6.01
N VAL A 535 -3.14 -12.24 -6.18
CA VAL A 535 -3.19 -11.55 -7.48
C VAL A 535 -1.95 -10.68 -7.68
N MET A 536 -1.45 -10.67 -8.91
CA MET A 536 -0.48 -9.73 -9.44
C MET A 536 -1.16 -8.80 -10.43
N ALA A 537 -0.88 -7.49 -10.36
CA ALA A 537 -1.28 -6.51 -11.36
C ALA A 537 -0.03 -6.02 -12.12
N MET A 538 -0.13 -5.93 -13.45
CA MET A 538 0.94 -5.44 -14.31
C MET A 538 0.42 -4.39 -15.29
N VAL A 539 1.24 -3.40 -15.63
CA VAL A 539 0.84 -2.29 -16.51
C VAL A 539 1.62 -2.33 -17.81
N ARG A 540 0.90 -2.40 -18.93
CA ARG A 540 1.48 -2.60 -20.26
C ARG A 540 1.01 -1.52 -21.22
N SER A 541 1.90 -0.97 -22.03
CA SER A 541 1.52 -0.07 -23.13
C SER A 541 1.07 -0.89 -24.35
N PHE A 542 0.04 -0.40 -25.04
CA PHE A 542 -0.34 -0.99 -26.32
C PHE A 542 0.64 -0.60 -27.42
N ASP A 543 0.81 -1.47 -28.42
CA ASP A 543 1.47 -1.10 -29.67
C ASP A 543 0.51 -0.25 -30.52
N SER A 544 0.87 1.02 -30.71
CA SER A 544 0.13 1.97 -31.54
C SER A 544 0.02 1.58 -33.02
N TYR A 545 0.91 0.73 -33.53
CA TYR A 545 0.89 0.27 -34.92
C TYR A 545 -0.12 -0.86 -35.16
N VAL A 546 -0.50 -1.60 -34.12
CA VAL A 546 -1.44 -2.73 -34.21
C VAL A 546 -2.87 -2.31 -33.85
N LEU A 547 -3.04 -1.27 -33.02
CA LEU A 547 -4.35 -0.69 -32.73
C LEU A 547 -4.95 0.07 -33.92
N ASN A 548 -6.28 0.03 -34.07
CA ASN A 548 -6.96 0.86 -35.06
C ASN A 548 -6.70 2.37 -34.80
N PRO A 549 -6.14 3.13 -35.77
CA PRO A 549 -5.66 4.49 -35.52
C PRO A 549 -6.77 5.54 -35.35
N MET A 550 -8.01 5.25 -35.79
CA MET A 550 -9.14 6.17 -35.62
C MET A 550 -9.90 5.93 -34.32
N TYR A 551 -10.03 4.69 -33.86
CA TYR A 551 -10.89 4.34 -32.72
C TYR A 551 -10.11 3.92 -31.46
N GLN A 552 -9.18 2.97 -31.61
CA GLN A 552 -8.51 2.33 -30.47
C GLN A 552 -7.30 3.14 -30.00
N ALA A 553 -6.36 3.50 -30.89
CA ALA A 553 -5.13 4.21 -30.52
C ALA A 553 -5.36 5.59 -29.87
N ARG A 554 -6.57 6.17 -30.05
CA ARG A 554 -6.98 7.44 -29.43
C ARG A 554 -7.56 7.29 -28.03
N SER A 555 -8.12 6.13 -27.70
CA SER A 555 -8.88 5.88 -26.46
C SER A 555 -8.19 4.88 -25.52
N GLN A 556 -7.32 4.02 -26.07
CA GLN A 556 -6.62 2.93 -25.39
C GLN A 556 -5.13 3.10 -25.65
N LYS A 557 -4.35 3.45 -24.61
CA LYS A 557 -2.88 3.60 -24.72
C LYS A 557 -2.09 2.62 -23.85
N ALA A 558 -2.71 2.12 -22.79
CA ALA A 558 -2.18 1.08 -21.95
C ALA A 558 -3.33 0.27 -21.33
N ALA A 559 -3.01 -0.84 -20.67
CA ALA A 559 -3.94 -1.56 -19.82
C ALA A 559 -3.26 -2.03 -18.53
N VAL A 560 -4.07 -2.23 -17.49
CA VAL A 560 -3.69 -2.97 -16.29
C VAL A 560 -4.25 -4.38 -16.41
N GLU A 561 -3.37 -5.37 -16.43
CA GLU A 561 -3.74 -6.78 -16.47
C GLU A 561 -3.57 -7.42 -15.10
N PHE A 562 -4.48 -8.33 -14.76
CA PHE A 562 -4.49 -9.06 -13.49
C PHE A 562 -4.22 -10.55 -13.74
N LEU A 563 -3.23 -11.10 -13.04
CA LEU A 563 -2.83 -12.50 -13.09
C LEU A 563 -2.94 -13.14 -11.70
N TRP A 564 -3.50 -14.34 -11.64
CA TRP A 564 -3.64 -15.10 -10.40
C TRP A 564 -2.37 -15.90 -10.10
N MET A 565 -1.87 -15.78 -8.88
CA MET A 565 -0.59 -16.35 -8.44
C MET A 565 -0.82 -17.72 -7.79
N VAL A 566 -0.98 -18.74 -8.63
CA VAL A 566 -1.20 -20.14 -8.22
C VAL A 566 0.10 -20.92 -8.38
N GLY A 567 0.31 -21.98 -7.59
CA GLY A 567 1.32 -23.02 -7.87
C GLY A 567 2.77 -22.75 -7.46
N GLN A 568 3.06 -21.60 -6.87
CA GLN A 568 4.43 -21.16 -6.62
C GLN A 568 4.98 -21.53 -5.24
N ARG A 569 4.62 -22.71 -4.73
CA ARG A 569 5.12 -23.20 -3.43
C ARG A 569 5.38 -24.69 -3.46
N SER A 570 6.65 -25.08 -3.28
CA SER A 570 7.09 -26.48 -3.28
C SER A 570 6.97 -27.18 -1.91
N ASP A 571 6.27 -26.60 -0.94
CA ASP A 571 6.11 -27.18 0.41
C ASP A 571 5.05 -28.30 0.47
N ILE A 572 4.72 -28.91 -0.67
CA ILE A 572 3.81 -30.06 -0.72
C ILE A 572 4.59 -31.30 -0.29
N SER A 573 4.46 -31.67 0.99
CA SER A 573 4.62 -33.06 1.40
C SER A 573 3.53 -33.88 0.71
N SER A 574 3.92 -34.65 -0.31
CA SER A 574 3.02 -35.36 -1.23
C SER A 574 2.38 -36.61 -0.61
N SER A 575 1.55 -36.43 0.43
CA SER A 575 0.86 -37.54 1.14
C SER A 575 -0.65 -37.38 1.31
N GLU A 576 -1.21 -36.17 1.29
CA GLU A 576 -2.66 -35.97 1.39
C GLU A 576 -3.34 -36.09 0.03
N LYS A 577 -3.94 -37.26 -0.22
CA LYS A 577 -4.78 -37.51 -1.40
C LYS A 577 -6.07 -36.68 -1.29
N LEU A 578 -6.23 -35.68 -2.15
CA LEU A 578 -7.50 -34.96 -2.32
C LEU A 578 -8.61 -35.93 -2.79
N ASN A 579 -9.61 -36.13 -1.93
CA ASN A 579 -10.77 -36.99 -2.18
C ASN A 579 -11.82 -36.38 -3.13
N CYS A 580 -11.60 -35.17 -3.65
CA CYS A 580 -12.47 -34.59 -4.69
C CYS A 580 -12.31 -35.33 -6.02
N GLU A 581 -13.42 -35.64 -6.69
CA GLU A 581 -13.44 -36.00 -8.10
C GLU A 581 -13.14 -34.75 -8.96
N ALA A 582 -12.34 -34.92 -10.02
CA ALA A 582 -11.95 -33.80 -10.87
C ALA A 582 -13.08 -33.47 -11.85
N LEU A 583 -13.94 -32.52 -11.48
CA LEU A 583 -14.95 -31.95 -12.36
C LEU A 583 -14.33 -30.90 -13.31
N SER A 584 -14.95 -30.75 -14.47
CA SER A 584 -14.35 -30.20 -15.70
C SER A 584 -13.51 -28.93 -15.54
N GLY A 585 -12.24 -29.02 -15.92
CA GLY A 585 -11.36 -27.88 -16.20
C GLY A 585 -10.19 -27.68 -15.23
N VAL A 586 -10.28 -28.17 -13.99
CA VAL A 586 -9.23 -28.01 -12.95
C VAL A 586 -8.42 -29.28 -12.80
N SER A 587 -7.10 -29.18 -12.65
CA SER A 587 -6.29 -30.30 -12.18
C SER A 587 -6.39 -30.44 -10.64
N LYS A 588 -6.19 -31.65 -10.11
CA LYS A 588 -6.12 -31.85 -8.65
C LYS A 588 -4.92 -31.14 -8.01
N GLU A 589 -3.86 -30.94 -8.79
CA GLU A 589 -2.63 -30.25 -8.37
C GLU A 589 -2.88 -28.74 -8.24
N GLU A 590 -3.60 -28.14 -9.18
CA GLU A 590 -4.06 -26.74 -9.11
C GLU A 590 -4.94 -26.49 -7.88
N LEU A 591 -5.86 -27.40 -7.56
CA LEU A 591 -6.67 -27.30 -6.34
C LEU A 591 -5.81 -27.42 -5.07
N ALA A 592 -4.79 -28.29 -5.05
CA ALA A 592 -3.84 -28.38 -3.93
C ALA A 592 -3.02 -27.08 -3.76
N TRP A 593 -2.64 -26.44 -4.87
CA TRP A 593 -1.96 -25.14 -4.87
C TRP A 593 -2.86 -24.01 -4.37
N TRP A 594 -4.10 -23.94 -4.87
CA TRP A 594 -5.10 -22.99 -4.39
C TRP A 594 -5.37 -23.14 -2.89
N LYS A 595 -5.55 -24.38 -2.41
CA LYS A 595 -5.68 -24.70 -0.99
C LYS A 595 -4.49 -24.15 -0.20
N SER A 596 -3.27 -24.47 -0.64
CA SER A 596 -2.04 -24.07 0.05
C SER A 596 -1.84 -22.55 0.09
N ASN A 597 -2.14 -21.85 -1.00
CA ASN A 597 -1.98 -20.39 -1.09
C ASN A 597 -3.06 -19.67 -0.29
N ILE A 598 -4.33 -20.08 -0.38
CA ILE A 598 -5.44 -19.47 0.39
C ILE A 598 -5.24 -19.68 1.90
N LEU A 599 -4.88 -20.90 2.34
CA LEU A 599 -4.59 -21.17 3.76
C LEU A 599 -3.38 -20.38 4.27
N TRP A 600 -2.35 -20.18 3.42
CA TRP A 600 -1.24 -19.29 3.76
C TRP A 600 -1.72 -17.84 3.92
N SER A 601 -2.52 -17.33 2.98
CA SER A 601 -3.02 -15.94 2.98
C SER A 601 -3.94 -15.65 4.16
N LEU A 602 -4.82 -16.60 4.54
CA LEU A 602 -5.68 -16.48 5.71
C LEU A 602 -4.86 -16.34 7.00
N ARG A 603 -3.83 -17.18 7.19
CA ARG A 603 -2.93 -17.11 8.35
C ARG A 603 -2.19 -15.77 8.47
N GLN A 604 -1.88 -15.11 7.36
CA GLN A 604 -1.29 -13.75 7.41
C GLN A 604 -2.27 -12.70 7.94
N TYR A 605 -3.58 -12.90 7.78
CA TYR A 605 -4.59 -11.98 8.30
C TYR A 605 -5.02 -12.27 9.74
N GLU A 606 -4.54 -13.35 10.36
CA GLU A 606 -4.72 -13.61 11.80
C GLU A 606 -3.91 -12.62 12.66
N CYS A 607 -2.83 -12.04 12.11
CA CYS A 607 -2.10 -10.93 12.73
C CYS A 607 -2.97 -9.65 12.79
N PHE A 608 -3.07 -9.05 13.98
CA PHE A 608 -3.88 -7.86 14.23
C PHE A 608 -3.28 -6.56 13.65
N GLU A 609 -1.97 -6.51 13.42
CA GLU A 609 -1.29 -5.35 12.81
C GLU A 609 -1.60 -5.25 11.30
N LYS A 610 -1.89 -6.38 10.64
CA LYS A 610 -2.19 -6.39 9.19
C LYS A 610 -3.60 -5.81 8.93
N PRO A 611 -3.77 -4.85 8.01
CA PRO A 611 -5.09 -4.36 7.62
C PRO A 611 -5.94 -5.49 6.99
N LEU A 612 -7.24 -5.51 7.27
CA LEU A 612 -8.11 -6.63 6.84
C LEU A 612 -8.64 -6.41 5.42
N VAL A 613 -7.82 -6.78 4.42
CA VAL A 613 -8.14 -6.62 2.99
C VAL A 613 -8.12 -7.95 2.26
N MET A 614 -9.26 -8.65 2.30
CA MET A 614 -9.40 -10.01 1.77
C MET A 614 -10.06 -10.09 0.39
N TRP A 615 -10.00 -9.03 -0.43
CA TRP A 615 -10.68 -9.04 -1.74
C TRP A 615 -10.22 -10.19 -2.64
N ASP A 616 -8.91 -10.43 -2.69
CA ASP A 616 -8.28 -11.45 -3.51
C ASP A 616 -8.65 -12.87 -3.03
N ILE A 617 -8.63 -13.12 -1.71
CA ILE A 617 -9.12 -14.35 -1.09
C ILE A 617 -10.61 -14.58 -1.40
N ILE A 618 -11.45 -13.56 -1.22
CA ILE A 618 -12.91 -13.66 -1.45
C ILE A 618 -13.20 -13.91 -2.92
N ALA A 619 -12.52 -13.22 -3.84
CA ALA A 619 -12.71 -13.40 -5.28
C ALA A 619 -12.22 -14.78 -5.76
N ALA A 620 -11.10 -15.29 -5.23
CA ALA A 620 -10.65 -16.66 -5.48
C ALA A 620 -11.66 -17.69 -4.95
N LEU A 621 -12.06 -17.57 -3.68
CA LEU A 621 -13.03 -18.47 -3.05
C LEU A 621 -14.38 -18.46 -3.76
N LEU A 622 -14.89 -17.30 -4.19
CA LEU A 622 -16.13 -17.21 -4.98
C LEU A 622 -16.00 -17.86 -6.35
N ALA A 623 -14.89 -17.68 -7.04
CA ALA A 623 -14.64 -18.31 -8.34
C ALA A 623 -14.53 -19.85 -8.21
N ILE A 624 -13.87 -20.35 -7.16
CA ILE A 624 -13.75 -21.78 -6.87
C ILE A 624 -15.09 -22.34 -6.38
N ASN A 625 -15.85 -21.63 -5.54
CA ASN A 625 -17.16 -22.06 -5.05
C ASN A 625 -18.18 -22.24 -6.19
N GLN A 626 -18.09 -21.45 -7.27
CA GLN A 626 -18.91 -21.62 -8.47
C GLN A 626 -18.55 -22.88 -9.30
N LEU A 627 -17.37 -23.47 -9.09
CA LEU A 627 -16.87 -24.63 -9.84
C LEU A 627 -16.90 -25.92 -9.01
N VAL A 628 -16.46 -25.86 -7.76
CA VAL A 628 -16.33 -26.98 -6.83
C VAL A 628 -16.72 -26.52 -5.41
N PRO A 629 -18.01 -26.42 -5.07
CA PRO A 629 -18.47 -25.93 -3.76
C PRO A 629 -17.90 -26.73 -2.58
N HIS A 630 -17.93 -28.06 -2.66
CA HIS A 630 -17.48 -28.93 -1.57
C HIS A 630 -16.00 -28.75 -1.19
N PHE A 631 -15.16 -28.37 -2.15
CA PHE A 631 -13.74 -28.07 -1.88
C PHE A 631 -13.58 -26.80 -1.03
N VAL A 632 -14.45 -25.79 -1.22
CA VAL A 632 -14.43 -24.57 -0.39
C VAL A 632 -14.87 -24.89 1.03
N ASP A 633 -15.89 -25.72 1.22
CA ASP A 633 -16.27 -26.21 2.55
C ASP A 633 -15.13 -26.99 3.22
N ASP A 634 -14.50 -27.94 2.51
CA ASP A 634 -13.40 -28.75 3.06
C ASP A 634 -12.20 -27.87 3.46
N LEU A 635 -11.85 -26.88 2.62
CA LEU A 635 -10.78 -25.92 2.88
C LEU A 635 -11.08 -25.06 4.12
N LEU A 636 -12.31 -24.57 4.25
CA LEU A 636 -12.70 -23.75 5.41
C LEU A 636 -12.78 -24.58 6.69
N ILE A 637 -13.31 -25.80 6.64
CA ILE A 637 -13.33 -26.72 7.77
C ILE A 637 -11.91 -27.07 8.22
N GLU A 638 -10.97 -27.24 7.30
CA GLU A 638 -9.55 -27.45 7.61
C GLU A 638 -8.90 -26.21 8.23
N TRP A 639 -9.17 -25.01 7.70
CA TRP A 639 -8.69 -23.76 8.29
C TRP A 639 -9.18 -23.62 9.75
N LEU A 640 -10.49 -23.76 9.96
CA LEU A 640 -11.14 -23.69 11.28
C LEU A 640 -10.60 -24.77 12.23
N SER A 641 -10.36 -25.99 11.73
CA SER A 641 -9.73 -27.07 12.49
C SER A 641 -8.26 -26.74 12.85
N SER A 642 -7.53 -26.05 11.97
CA SER A 642 -6.12 -25.68 12.22
C SER A 642 -5.93 -24.60 13.29
N SER A 643 -6.99 -23.86 13.65
CA SER A 643 -7.02 -22.97 14.81
C SER A 643 -7.12 -23.72 16.15
N PHE A 644 -7.36 -25.04 16.16
CA PHE A 644 -7.44 -25.86 17.36
C PHE A 644 -6.39 -26.98 17.38
N THR A 645 -5.83 -27.26 18.55
CA THR A 645 -4.75 -28.24 18.75
C THR A 645 -5.23 -29.70 18.86
N GLU A 646 -6.54 -29.95 18.81
CA GLU A 646 -7.14 -31.28 18.99
C GLU A 646 -7.55 -31.92 17.65
N SER A 647 -7.37 -33.23 17.53
CA SER A 647 -7.40 -33.98 16.27
C SER A 647 -8.80 -34.15 15.66
N CYS A 648 -9.29 -33.10 15.00
CA CYS A 648 -10.59 -33.11 14.29
C CYS A 648 -10.64 -33.96 13.00
N SER A 649 -9.55 -34.62 12.60
CA SER A 649 -9.37 -35.31 11.32
C SER A 649 -10.26 -36.55 11.05
N LYS A 650 -11.27 -36.80 11.89
CA LYS A 650 -12.24 -37.92 11.77
C LYS A 650 -13.69 -37.53 12.04
N LEU A 651 -14.01 -36.24 12.24
CA LEU A 651 -15.37 -35.78 12.51
C LEU A 651 -16.13 -35.47 11.20
N SER A 652 -17.46 -35.58 11.22
CA SER A 652 -18.31 -35.12 10.11
C SER A 652 -18.44 -33.59 10.14
N LYS A 653 -18.77 -32.98 8.99
CA LYS A 653 -18.77 -31.51 8.82
C LYS A 653 -19.64 -30.81 9.86
N GLU A 654 -20.82 -31.35 10.10
CA GLU A 654 -21.82 -30.85 11.04
C GLU A 654 -21.31 -30.89 12.48
N LYS A 655 -20.56 -31.94 12.84
CA LYS A 655 -19.95 -32.08 14.18
C LYS A 655 -18.81 -31.09 14.40
N VAL A 656 -18.00 -30.81 13.36
CA VAL A 656 -16.95 -29.79 13.45
C VAL A 656 -17.55 -28.40 13.61
N LEU A 657 -18.57 -28.04 12.81
CA LEU A 657 -19.26 -26.75 12.94
C LEU A 657 -19.95 -26.60 14.31
N ALA A 658 -20.58 -27.67 14.82
CA ALA A 658 -21.21 -27.66 16.14
C ALA A 658 -20.20 -27.51 17.29
N ASP A 659 -19.09 -28.28 17.30
CA ASP A 659 -18.03 -28.13 18.31
C ASP A 659 -17.34 -26.75 18.23
N PHE A 660 -17.15 -26.22 17.01
CA PHE A 660 -16.63 -24.87 16.79
C PHE A 660 -17.56 -23.80 17.38
N SER A 661 -18.87 -23.91 17.18
CA SER A 661 -19.86 -22.96 17.73
C SER A 661 -19.82 -22.88 19.27
N GLN A 662 -19.49 -23.98 19.95
CA GLN A 662 -19.34 -24.05 21.40
C GLN A 662 -18.00 -23.47 21.90
N ARG A 663 -17.00 -23.32 21.02
CA ARG A 663 -15.64 -22.87 21.36
C ARG A 663 -15.31 -21.45 20.89
N LEU A 664 -16.28 -20.71 20.33
CA LEU A 664 -16.11 -19.33 19.85
C LEU A 664 -15.47 -18.38 20.87
N SER A 665 -15.78 -18.56 22.16
CA SER A 665 -15.20 -17.78 23.25
C SER A 665 -13.68 -17.89 23.38
N LYS A 666 -13.07 -19.01 22.95
CA LYS A 666 -11.62 -19.21 22.97
C LYS A 666 -10.89 -18.62 21.77
N LEU A 667 -11.63 -18.09 20.78
CA LEU A 667 -11.05 -17.54 19.56
C LEU A 667 -10.77 -16.04 19.68
N THR A 668 -9.71 -15.60 19.03
CA THR A 668 -9.41 -14.16 18.90
C THR A 668 -10.55 -13.44 18.20
N SER A 669 -10.85 -12.20 18.58
CA SER A 669 -11.86 -11.40 17.87
C SER A 669 -11.51 -11.26 16.38
N ARG A 670 -10.21 -11.26 16.05
CA ARG A 670 -9.72 -11.24 14.67
C ARG A 670 -10.11 -12.49 13.86
N HIS A 671 -10.06 -13.68 14.47
CA HIS A 671 -10.55 -14.92 13.84
C HIS A 671 -12.06 -14.88 13.60
N LEU A 672 -12.84 -14.36 14.56
CA LEU A 672 -14.28 -14.17 14.40
C LEU A 672 -14.61 -13.16 13.28
N HIS A 673 -13.83 -12.08 13.14
CA HIS A 673 -13.95 -11.14 12.02
C HIS A 673 -13.68 -11.81 10.67
N LEU A 674 -12.63 -12.64 10.57
CA LEU A 674 -12.31 -13.41 9.37
C LEU A 674 -13.46 -14.33 8.97
N LEU A 675 -13.96 -15.12 9.93
CA LEU A 675 -15.10 -16.03 9.75
C LEU A 675 -16.33 -15.27 9.24
N ASN A 676 -16.71 -14.18 9.90
CA ASN A 676 -17.92 -13.42 9.55
C ASN A 676 -17.86 -12.82 8.14
N VAL A 677 -16.67 -12.39 7.69
CA VAL A 677 -16.48 -11.91 6.33
C VAL A 677 -16.61 -13.06 5.32
N ILE A 678 -15.98 -14.21 5.57
CA ILE A 678 -16.05 -15.37 4.68
C ILE A 678 -17.49 -15.90 4.59
N CYS A 679 -18.18 -16.09 5.72
CA CYS A 679 -19.58 -16.53 5.75
C CYS A 679 -20.48 -15.57 4.95
N ARG A 680 -20.39 -14.25 5.18
CA ARG A 680 -21.23 -13.26 4.47
C ARG A 680 -20.85 -13.06 2.99
N ARG A 681 -19.59 -13.26 2.59
CA ARG A 681 -19.11 -12.91 1.24
C ARG A 681 -18.88 -14.08 0.30
N VAL A 682 -18.70 -15.29 0.83
CA VAL A 682 -18.44 -16.51 0.05
C VAL A 682 -19.62 -17.45 0.15
N ILE A 683 -19.94 -17.90 1.37
CA ILE A 683 -20.96 -18.94 1.61
C ILE A 683 -22.38 -18.39 1.38
N LEU A 684 -22.75 -17.32 2.08
CA LEU A 684 -24.07 -16.68 2.02
C LEU A 684 -24.14 -15.59 0.94
N SER A 685 -23.30 -15.69 -0.09
CA SER A 685 -23.17 -14.67 -1.15
C SER A 685 -24.44 -14.47 -2.00
N GLU A 686 -25.34 -15.45 -2.00
CA GLU A 686 -26.65 -15.42 -2.64
C GLU A 686 -27.72 -14.69 -1.79
N VAL A 687 -27.52 -14.58 -0.46
CA VAL A 687 -28.45 -13.96 0.48
C VAL A 687 -28.07 -12.49 0.70
N LYS A 688 -29.03 -11.55 0.66
CA LYS A 688 -28.70 -10.13 0.88
C LYS A 688 -28.37 -9.91 2.35
N ALA A 689 -27.37 -9.07 2.60
CA ALA A 689 -26.97 -8.71 3.96
C ALA A 689 -28.11 -8.08 4.80
N TYR A 690 -29.10 -7.44 4.17
CA TYR A 690 -30.29 -6.95 4.87
C TYR A 690 -31.14 -8.12 5.41
N ASP A 691 -31.37 -9.15 4.60
CA ASP A 691 -32.21 -10.31 4.93
C ASP A 691 -31.55 -11.17 6.05
N ILE A 692 -30.22 -11.26 6.04
CA ILE A 692 -29.42 -11.87 7.13
C ILE A 692 -29.59 -11.09 8.45
N ASN A 693 -29.71 -9.76 8.39
CA ASN A 693 -29.77 -8.90 9.58
C ASN A 693 -31.21 -8.71 10.14
N SER A 694 -32.24 -8.97 9.35
CA SER A 694 -33.65 -8.75 9.75
C SER A 694 -34.29 -9.94 10.47
N ASN A 695 -33.72 -11.15 10.38
CA ASN A 695 -34.33 -12.41 10.82
C ASN A 695 -35.73 -12.69 10.19
N GLU A 696 -36.09 -11.97 9.13
CA GLU A 696 -37.36 -12.12 8.41
C GLU A 696 -37.15 -13.08 7.22
N HIS A 697 -37.34 -14.38 7.44
CA HIS A 697 -37.27 -15.39 6.37
C HIS A 697 -38.67 -15.74 5.85
N ASP A 698 -39.02 -15.20 4.68
CA ASP A 698 -40.10 -15.75 3.85
C ASP A 698 -39.62 -17.04 3.16
N HIS A 699 -40.35 -18.14 3.33
CA HIS A 699 -39.97 -19.45 2.80
C HIS A 699 -40.20 -19.55 1.27
N GLY A 700 -39.15 -19.25 0.49
CA GLY A 700 -39.17 -19.24 -0.98
C GLY A 700 -38.35 -20.34 -1.66
N THR A 701 -38.74 -21.61 -1.48
CA THR A 701 -38.55 -22.75 -2.42
C THR A 701 -37.22 -22.84 -3.24
N THR A 702 -36.25 -23.69 -2.86
CA THR A 702 -35.89 -24.96 -3.56
C THR A 702 -34.45 -25.46 -3.27
N CYS A 703 -34.34 -26.75 -2.90
CA CYS A 703 -33.17 -27.65 -2.87
C CYS A 703 -32.63 -28.02 -1.46
N GLU A 704 -33.30 -29.02 -0.88
CA GLU A 704 -33.22 -29.47 0.53
C GLU A 704 -31.78 -29.65 1.08
N ASN A 705 -30.87 -30.31 0.35
CA ASN A 705 -29.52 -30.60 0.87
C ASN A 705 -28.58 -29.37 0.93
N ARG A 706 -28.73 -28.37 0.05
CA ARG A 706 -27.88 -27.16 0.07
C ARG A 706 -28.39 -26.15 1.09
N GLU A 707 -29.72 -26.11 1.28
CA GLU A 707 -30.40 -25.31 2.31
C GLU A 707 -29.93 -25.71 3.73
N GLU A 708 -29.90 -27.00 4.08
CA GLU A 708 -29.45 -27.46 5.40
C GLU A 708 -28.02 -27.01 5.75
N GLN A 709 -27.07 -27.15 4.82
CA GLN A 709 -25.68 -26.77 5.05
C GLN A 709 -25.49 -25.24 5.11
N MET A 710 -26.27 -24.47 4.32
CA MET A 710 -26.31 -23.01 4.43
C MET A 710 -26.87 -22.56 5.80
N MET A 711 -27.86 -23.26 6.35
CA MET A 711 -28.41 -22.97 7.68
C MET A 711 -27.40 -23.18 8.80
N LEU A 712 -26.54 -24.22 8.73
CA LEU A 712 -25.45 -24.42 9.69
C LEU A 712 -24.42 -23.28 9.66
N TRP A 713 -24.04 -22.82 8.46
CA TRP A 713 -23.15 -21.66 8.30
C TRP A 713 -23.81 -20.34 8.73
N MET A 714 -25.12 -20.20 8.57
CA MET A 714 -25.90 -19.05 9.05
C MET A 714 -25.94 -19.01 10.59
N ASP A 715 -26.21 -20.13 11.25
CA ASP A 715 -26.21 -20.22 12.72
C ASP A 715 -24.81 -19.93 13.31
N LEU A 716 -23.76 -20.46 12.67
CA LEU A 716 -22.37 -20.15 13.03
C LEU A 716 -22.04 -18.64 12.87
N LEU A 717 -22.55 -17.99 11.81
CA LEU A 717 -22.39 -16.54 11.64
C LEU A 717 -23.13 -15.77 12.75
N LEU A 718 -24.37 -16.13 13.06
CA LEU A 718 -25.19 -15.43 14.06
C LEU A 718 -24.66 -15.61 15.49
N THR A 719 -24.12 -16.78 15.81
CA THR A 719 -23.44 -17.06 17.10
C THR A 719 -22.11 -16.31 17.21
N SER A 720 -21.29 -16.28 16.15
CA SER A 720 -20.05 -15.49 16.08
C SER A 720 -20.29 -13.97 16.19
N GLU A 721 -21.34 -13.45 15.54
CA GLU A 721 -21.70 -12.03 15.66
C GLU A 721 -22.25 -11.68 17.05
N ARG A 722 -22.96 -12.60 17.72
CA ARG A 722 -23.39 -12.42 19.11
C ARG A 722 -22.21 -12.39 20.08
N GLU A 723 -21.26 -13.31 19.93
CA GLU A 723 -20.01 -13.35 20.72
C GLU A 723 -19.23 -12.02 20.61
N LEU A 724 -19.08 -11.46 19.39
CA LEU A 724 -18.47 -10.14 19.20
C LEU A 724 -19.31 -9.00 19.81
N GLN A 725 -20.63 -9.11 19.79
CA GLN A 725 -21.54 -8.14 20.42
C GLN A 725 -21.40 -8.17 21.95
N GLU A 726 -21.31 -9.36 22.57
CA GLU A 726 -21.06 -9.52 24.01
C GLU A 726 -19.69 -8.93 24.41
N ARG A 727 -18.63 -9.20 23.63
CA ARG A 727 -17.30 -8.59 23.86
C ARG A 727 -17.36 -7.06 23.81
N LEU A 728 -18.03 -6.48 22.82
CA LEU A 728 -18.21 -5.03 22.71
C LEU A 728 -19.00 -4.45 23.89
N VAL A 729 -20.08 -5.10 24.31
CA VAL A 729 -20.90 -4.65 25.45
C VAL A 729 -20.12 -4.75 26.76
N GLY A 730 -19.35 -5.83 26.97
CA GLY A 730 -18.48 -5.99 28.13
C GLY A 730 -17.42 -4.90 28.25
N ILE A 731 -16.78 -4.50 27.14
CA ILE A 731 -15.85 -3.35 27.11
C ILE A 731 -16.60 -2.07 27.52
N ASN A 732 -17.80 -1.82 27.01
CA ASN A 732 -18.57 -0.61 27.33
C ASN A 732 -18.87 -0.50 28.84
N PHE A 733 -19.34 -1.58 29.47
CA PHE A 733 -19.64 -1.57 30.91
C PHE A 733 -18.38 -1.52 31.78
N ALA A 734 -17.28 -2.19 31.38
CA ALA A 734 -16.00 -2.10 32.09
C ALA A 734 -15.38 -0.68 32.01
N CYS A 735 -15.37 -0.05 30.84
CA CYS A 735 -14.95 1.34 30.70
C CYS A 735 -15.84 2.28 31.53
N SER A 736 -17.16 2.07 31.54
CA SER A 736 -18.08 2.89 32.33
C SER A 736 -17.84 2.81 33.84
N SER A 737 -17.39 1.65 34.36
CA SER A 737 -17.07 1.52 35.78
C SER A 737 -15.77 2.25 36.14
N LEU A 738 -14.75 2.21 35.27
CA LEU A 738 -13.48 2.93 35.45
C LEU A 738 -13.66 4.45 35.34
N MET A 739 -14.46 4.92 34.39
CA MET A 739 -14.73 6.35 34.17
C MET A 739 -15.53 7.02 35.29
N SER A 740 -16.14 6.27 36.21
CA SER A 740 -16.86 6.81 37.37
C SER A 740 -15.99 7.60 38.36
N GLN A 741 -14.67 7.61 38.16
CA GLN A 741 -13.66 8.18 39.06
C GLN A 741 -13.03 9.51 38.56
N VAL A 742 -13.52 10.09 37.45
CA VAL A 742 -12.85 11.25 36.79
C VAL A 742 -13.81 12.40 36.48
N ASP A 743 -13.35 13.63 36.70
CA ASP A 743 -14.13 14.87 36.51
C ASP A 743 -14.57 15.13 35.06
N ALA A 744 -15.83 15.56 34.91
CA ALA A 744 -16.59 15.54 33.67
C ALA A 744 -16.27 16.64 32.62
N ASN A 745 -15.21 17.45 32.82
CA ASN A 745 -14.97 18.66 32.02
C ASN A 745 -13.92 18.51 30.91
N MET A 746 -13.32 17.33 30.73
CA MET A 746 -12.29 17.09 29.71
C MET A 746 -12.65 15.87 28.86
N SER A 747 -13.31 16.11 27.72
CA SER A 747 -13.45 15.15 26.61
C SER A 747 -12.48 15.52 25.48
N PRO A 748 -11.16 15.25 25.59
CA PRO A 748 -10.24 15.43 24.48
C PRO A 748 -10.70 14.64 23.24
N SER A 749 -10.67 15.31 22.09
CA SER A 749 -10.89 14.68 20.78
C SER A 749 -9.93 13.52 20.56
N GLY A 750 -10.43 12.41 19.99
CA GLY A 750 -9.63 11.24 19.59
C GLY A 750 -9.79 10.03 20.51
N TYR A 751 -10.19 10.24 21.76
CA TYR A 751 -10.42 9.15 22.70
C TYR A 751 -11.85 8.63 22.64
N TRP A 752 -11.97 7.32 22.86
CA TRP A 752 -13.23 6.60 22.85
C TRP A 752 -13.98 6.74 24.19
N TYR A 753 -15.29 6.93 24.11
CA TYR A 753 -16.18 7.04 25.28
C TYR A 753 -17.37 6.09 25.15
N PRO A 754 -17.73 5.34 26.23
CA PRO A 754 -18.86 4.43 26.21
C PRO A 754 -20.16 5.20 25.99
N SER A 755 -21.08 4.65 25.20
CA SER A 755 -22.38 5.30 24.95
C SER A 755 -23.43 4.31 24.47
N GLY A 756 -24.70 4.63 24.74
CA GLY A 756 -25.81 3.70 24.54
C GLY A 756 -25.94 2.63 25.62
N LEU A 757 -25.33 2.84 26.79
CA LEU A 757 -25.37 1.90 27.92
C LEU A 757 -26.80 1.51 28.32
N ALA A 758 -27.78 2.43 28.20
CA ALA A 758 -29.19 2.14 28.47
C ALA A 758 -29.82 1.17 27.45
N GLN A 759 -29.44 1.29 26.17
CA GLN A 759 -29.87 0.40 25.09
C GLN A 759 -29.17 -0.97 25.21
N MET A 760 -27.89 -0.99 25.60
CA MET A 760 -27.15 -2.23 25.89
C MET A 760 -27.71 -2.96 27.12
N GLU A 761 -28.12 -2.25 28.18
CA GLU A 761 -28.81 -2.81 29.34
C GLU A 761 -30.11 -3.53 28.92
N GLN A 762 -30.91 -2.90 28.05
CA GLN A 762 -32.13 -3.50 27.49
C GLN A 762 -31.81 -4.74 26.65
N TRP A 763 -30.76 -4.69 25.82
CA TRP A 763 -30.32 -5.84 25.01
C TRP A 763 -29.90 -7.05 25.87
N VAL A 764 -29.10 -6.84 26.92
CA VAL A 764 -28.72 -7.91 27.87
C VAL A 764 -29.92 -8.47 28.62
N GLY A 765 -30.93 -7.63 28.92
CA GLY A 765 -32.19 -8.06 29.54
C GLY A 765 -33.10 -8.90 28.63
N CYS A 766 -33.03 -8.72 27.30
CA CYS A 766 -33.82 -9.46 26.33
C CYS A 766 -33.13 -10.73 25.78
N GLY A 767 -31.82 -10.86 25.98
CA GLY A 767 -31.00 -11.90 25.33
C GLY A 767 -30.63 -13.12 26.20
N GLN A 768 -30.37 -14.24 25.53
CA GLN A 768 -29.51 -15.29 26.06
C GLN A 768 -28.06 -14.83 25.89
N VAL A 769 -27.46 -14.42 27.01
CA VAL A 769 -26.15 -13.77 27.15
C VAL A 769 -25.40 -14.46 28.29
N GLN A 770 -24.07 -14.53 28.23
CA GLN A 770 -23.26 -15.16 29.29
C GLN A 770 -23.48 -14.49 30.67
N ASP A 771 -23.56 -15.31 31.73
CA ASP A 771 -23.88 -14.83 33.09
C ASP A 771 -22.87 -13.83 33.65
N GLN A 772 -21.61 -13.93 33.24
CA GLN A 772 -20.55 -13.00 33.61
C GLN A 772 -20.84 -11.56 33.13
N LEU A 773 -21.42 -11.40 31.94
CA LEU A 773 -21.82 -10.08 31.44
C LEU A 773 -23.03 -9.54 32.21
N ARG A 774 -23.99 -10.40 32.58
CA ARG A 774 -25.12 -10.03 33.46
C ARG A 774 -24.64 -9.52 34.82
N LEU A 775 -23.63 -10.17 35.41
CA LEU A 775 -23.00 -9.72 36.64
C LEU A 775 -22.37 -8.33 36.48
N LEU A 776 -21.59 -8.09 35.42
CA LEU A 776 -20.98 -6.78 35.14
C LEU A 776 -22.03 -5.66 34.97
N VAL A 777 -23.11 -5.91 34.23
CA VAL A 777 -24.22 -4.96 34.08
C VAL A 777 -24.88 -4.67 35.44
N SER A 778 -25.10 -5.70 36.27
CA SER A 778 -25.67 -5.52 37.61
C SER A 778 -24.79 -4.68 38.55
N GLN A 779 -23.46 -4.88 38.49
CA GLN A 779 -22.48 -4.09 39.25
C GLN A 779 -22.42 -2.64 38.77
N ALA A 780 -22.41 -2.41 37.45
CA ALA A 780 -22.47 -1.06 36.88
C ALA A 780 -23.76 -0.32 37.28
N ASN A 781 -24.90 -1.02 37.31
CA ASN A 781 -26.19 -0.47 37.76
C ASN A 781 -26.25 -0.14 39.25
N LEU A 782 -25.54 -0.87 40.11
CA LEU A 782 -25.43 -0.53 41.54
C LEU A 782 -24.63 0.78 41.72
N ASN A 783 -23.53 0.94 41.00
CA ASN A 783 -22.70 2.15 41.04
C ASN A 783 -23.39 3.35 40.37
N GLY A 784 -24.08 3.14 39.25
CA GLY A 784 -24.74 4.18 38.46
C GLY A 784 -25.89 4.89 39.18
N LYS A 785 -26.56 4.25 40.16
CA LYS A 785 -27.61 4.89 40.97
C LYS A 785 -27.07 5.98 41.91
N SER A 786 -25.76 6.05 42.13
CA SER A 786 -25.10 7.06 42.98
C SER A 786 -24.79 8.36 42.22
N LEU A 787 -24.62 8.29 40.90
CA LEU A 787 -24.05 9.38 40.09
C LEU A 787 -25.04 9.82 39.01
N GLY A 788 -25.34 11.13 38.96
CA GLY A 788 -26.22 11.74 37.95
C GLY A 788 -25.60 11.75 36.55
N SER A 789 -25.50 10.57 35.92
CA SER A 789 -24.93 10.38 34.59
C SER A 789 -25.85 10.90 33.48
N ARG A 790 -25.24 11.57 32.50
CA ARG A 790 -25.88 12.60 31.67
C ARG A 790 -26.69 12.07 30.47
N ASP A 791 -26.73 10.75 30.25
CA ASP A 791 -27.24 10.10 29.03
C ASP A 791 -28.13 8.85 29.25
N HIS A 792 -28.73 8.66 30.45
CA HIS A 792 -29.69 7.56 30.70
C HIS A 792 -31.09 7.79 30.08
N VAL A 793 -31.14 8.17 28.79
CA VAL A 793 -32.40 8.24 28.03
C VAL A 793 -32.80 6.83 27.59
N ARG A 794 -33.64 6.19 28.40
CA ARG A 794 -34.22 4.85 28.13
C ARG A 794 -35.27 4.82 27.03
N GLU A 795 -35.90 5.95 26.71
CA GLU A 795 -36.87 6.10 25.62
C GLU A 795 -36.33 7.04 24.55
N GLU A 796 -35.93 6.48 23.41
CA GLU A 796 -35.44 7.25 22.27
C GLU A 796 -36.60 7.87 21.47
N ARG A 797 -36.31 8.92 20.71
CA ARG A 797 -37.31 9.63 19.87
C ARG A 797 -36.95 9.53 18.40
N CYS A 798 -37.97 9.38 17.56
CA CYS A 798 -37.81 9.35 16.12
C CYS A 798 -37.33 10.72 15.58
N PRO A 799 -36.25 10.80 14.78
CA PRO A 799 -35.77 12.08 14.23
C PRO A 799 -36.75 12.71 13.23
N TYR A 800 -37.66 11.93 12.63
CA TYR A 800 -38.61 12.41 11.62
C TYR A 800 -39.97 12.84 12.18
N CYS A 801 -40.49 12.16 13.21
CA CYS A 801 -41.82 12.46 13.78
C CYS A 801 -41.85 12.65 15.30
N THR A 802 -40.70 12.65 15.97
CA THR A 802 -40.51 12.83 17.44
C THR A 802 -41.18 11.79 18.35
N ALA A 803 -42.00 10.89 17.81
CA ALA A 803 -42.64 9.79 18.53
C ALA A 803 -41.63 8.86 19.23
N SER A 804 -42.03 8.28 20.35
CA SER A 804 -41.24 7.30 21.11
C SER A 804 -40.88 6.08 20.26
N VAL A 805 -39.66 5.59 20.44
CA VAL A 805 -39.13 4.40 19.77
C VAL A 805 -38.75 3.37 20.85
N PRO A 806 -39.48 2.24 20.96
CA PRO A 806 -39.10 1.16 21.87
C PRO A 806 -37.80 0.48 21.42
N PHE A 807 -37.12 -0.19 22.35
CA PHE A 807 -36.03 -1.10 22.04
C PHE A 807 -36.61 -2.50 21.80
N GLU A 808 -36.64 -2.91 20.53
CA GLU A 808 -37.14 -4.23 20.09
C GLU A 808 -36.00 -5.07 19.50
N TYR A 809 -35.16 -4.46 18.66
CA TYR A 809 -34.00 -5.09 18.02
C TYR A 809 -32.76 -4.20 18.15
N ALA A 810 -31.57 -4.79 18.09
CA ALA A 810 -30.30 -4.07 18.23
C ALA A 810 -29.88 -3.27 16.98
N GLU A 811 -30.41 -3.61 15.80
CA GLU A 811 -29.96 -3.05 14.49
C GLU A 811 -30.99 -2.14 13.81
N VAL A 812 -32.27 -2.44 14.00
CA VAL A 812 -33.40 -1.73 13.39
C VAL A 812 -34.36 -1.32 14.50
N ALA A 813 -35.00 -0.17 14.34
CA ALA A 813 -36.05 0.28 15.24
C ALA A 813 -37.24 0.85 14.47
N TYR A 814 -38.44 0.68 15.02
CA TYR A 814 -39.67 1.23 14.45
C TYR A 814 -40.26 2.24 15.42
N CYS A 815 -40.56 3.46 14.96
CA CYS A 815 -41.27 4.40 15.82
C CYS A 815 -42.75 4.03 15.96
N ARG A 816 -43.40 4.45 17.05
CA ARG A 816 -44.84 4.20 17.26
C ARG A 816 -45.77 4.94 16.29
N GLY A 817 -45.24 5.80 15.42
CA GLY A 817 -46.01 6.70 14.55
C GLY A 817 -46.52 7.94 15.28
N ALA A 818 -46.97 8.95 14.54
CA ALA A 818 -47.60 10.14 15.12
C ALA A 818 -49.11 9.89 15.27
N ASN A 819 -49.61 9.95 16.51
CA ASN A 819 -51.04 9.85 16.81
C ASN A 819 -51.76 11.14 16.41
N SER A 820 -52.17 11.25 15.15
CA SER A 820 -53.06 12.31 14.67
C SER A 820 -54.43 11.73 14.33
N ASN A 821 -55.39 11.92 15.24
CA ASN A 821 -56.83 11.72 15.09
C ASN A 821 -57.29 10.59 14.13
N GLY A 822 -57.12 9.33 14.57
CA GLY A 822 -57.88 8.19 14.03
C GLY A 822 -57.22 7.41 12.88
N ASN A 823 -56.22 7.96 12.19
CA ASN A 823 -55.42 7.19 11.23
C ASN A 823 -54.11 6.71 11.88
N VAL A 824 -53.74 5.46 11.62
CA VAL A 824 -52.44 4.90 12.06
C VAL A 824 -51.33 5.64 11.32
N GLY A 825 -50.62 6.54 12.01
CA GLY A 825 -49.51 7.29 11.44
C GLY A 825 -48.40 6.36 10.94
N GLN A 826 -47.80 6.68 9.79
CA GLN A 826 -46.73 5.87 9.21
C GLN A 826 -45.59 5.66 10.23
N ARG A 827 -45.23 4.39 10.45
CA ARG A 827 -44.09 4.02 11.29
C ARG A 827 -42.81 4.20 10.48
N HIS A 828 -41.92 5.08 10.95
CA HIS A 828 -40.60 5.23 10.36
C HIS A 828 -39.69 4.09 10.81
N LYS A 829 -39.07 3.43 9.83
CA LYS A 829 -37.97 2.48 10.03
C LYS A 829 -36.68 3.27 10.24
N LEU A 830 -35.99 2.99 11.34
CA LEU A 830 -34.78 3.67 11.79
C LEU A 830 -33.63 2.66 11.90
N VAL A 831 -32.41 3.12 11.66
CA VAL A 831 -31.20 2.30 11.78
C VAL A 831 -30.53 2.61 13.11
N ARG A 832 -30.15 1.57 13.85
CA ARG A 832 -29.35 1.69 15.08
C ARG A 832 -27.86 1.62 14.76
N CYS A 833 -27.06 2.26 15.60
CA CYS A 833 -25.61 2.28 15.50
C CYS A 833 -25.04 0.91 15.91
N ALA A 834 -24.25 0.28 15.05
CA ALA A 834 -23.59 -1.00 15.30
C ALA A 834 -22.68 -1.01 16.54
N VAL A 835 -22.26 0.16 17.04
CA VAL A 835 -21.35 0.31 18.20
C VAL A 835 -22.08 0.67 19.48
N SER A 836 -23.06 1.59 19.44
CA SER A 836 -23.77 2.07 20.63
C SER A 836 -25.20 1.52 20.78
N MET A 837 -25.73 0.80 19.79
CA MET A 837 -27.14 0.38 19.69
C MET A 837 -28.17 1.53 19.72
N GLN A 838 -27.76 2.80 19.79
CA GLN A 838 -28.64 3.96 19.73
C GLN A 838 -29.12 4.26 18.31
N ILE A 839 -30.27 4.92 18.17
CA ILE A 839 -30.76 5.42 16.86
C ILE A 839 -29.71 6.35 16.24
N CYS A 840 -29.35 6.07 14.98
CA CYS A 840 -28.41 6.91 14.25
C CYS A 840 -29.00 8.30 13.94
N PRO A 841 -28.18 9.37 14.03
CA PRO A 841 -28.57 10.70 13.55
C PRO A 841 -28.75 10.73 12.03
N THR A 842 -29.30 11.85 11.53
CA THR A 842 -29.47 12.13 10.09
C THR A 842 -28.17 12.57 9.38
N THR A 843 -27.07 12.71 10.13
CA THR A 843 -25.73 13.06 9.60
C THR A 843 -25.09 11.88 8.84
N PRO A 844 -24.06 12.10 8.00
CA PRO A 844 -23.40 11.01 7.29
C PRO A 844 -22.73 10.01 8.26
N LEU A 845 -23.05 8.73 8.09
CA LEU A 845 -22.63 7.64 8.96
C LEU A 845 -21.46 6.85 8.35
N TRP A 846 -20.65 6.25 9.22
CA TRP A 846 -19.73 5.18 8.82
C TRP A 846 -20.54 3.96 8.38
N PHE A 847 -20.11 3.32 7.30
CA PHE A 847 -20.82 2.21 6.66
C PHE A 847 -19.87 1.04 6.40
N CYS A 848 -20.26 -0.17 6.81
CA CYS A 848 -19.52 -1.38 6.48
C CYS A 848 -20.02 -1.96 5.16
N ILE A 849 -19.15 -2.05 4.16
CA ILE A 849 -19.47 -2.66 2.86
C ILE A 849 -19.85 -4.15 2.96
N CYS A 850 -19.51 -4.84 4.06
CA CYS A 850 -19.66 -6.29 4.22
C CYS A 850 -21.00 -6.69 4.85
N CYS A 851 -21.29 -6.23 6.07
CA CYS A 851 -22.56 -6.51 6.76
C CYS A 851 -23.63 -5.43 6.55
N HIS A 852 -23.33 -4.37 5.79
CA HIS A 852 -24.22 -3.22 5.51
C HIS A 852 -24.70 -2.43 6.75
N ARG A 853 -24.17 -2.75 7.95
CA ARG A 853 -24.42 -2.02 9.19
C ARG A 853 -23.79 -0.62 9.16
N ARG A 854 -24.38 0.30 9.93
CA ARG A 854 -23.96 1.70 10.04
C ARG A 854 -23.51 2.02 11.46
N ALA A 855 -22.58 2.96 11.60
CA ALA A 855 -22.10 3.43 12.88
C ALA A 855 -21.98 4.96 12.90
N SER A 856 -22.51 5.59 13.96
CA SER A 856 -22.32 7.01 14.25
C SER A 856 -21.07 7.28 15.09
N LYS A 857 -20.58 6.27 15.81
CA LYS A 857 -19.38 6.29 16.64
C LYS A 857 -18.48 5.12 16.30
N LEU A 858 -17.17 5.29 16.51
CA LEU A 858 -16.16 4.27 16.23
C LEU A 858 -16.02 3.27 17.39
N ALA A 859 -15.57 2.07 17.09
CA ALA A 859 -15.36 1.00 18.07
C ALA A 859 -14.02 1.18 18.81
N PRO A 860 -13.90 0.72 20.07
CA PRO A 860 -12.65 0.80 20.83
C PRO A 860 -11.62 -0.19 20.27
N GLU A 861 -10.35 0.21 20.21
CA GLU A 861 -9.25 -0.62 19.70
C GLU A 861 -9.14 -2.03 20.35
N PRO A 862 -9.27 -2.21 21.68
CA PRO A 862 -9.20 -3.52 22.32
C PRO A 862 -10.14 -4.60 21.75
N LEU A 863 -11.28 -4.20 21.15
CA LEU A 863 -12.20 -5.14 20.51
C LEU A 863 -11.53 -5.96 19.38
N PHE A 864 -10.54 -5.36 18.70
CA PHE A 864 -9.87 -5.94 17.54
C PHE A 864 -8.60 -6.73 17.90
N THR A 865 -8.08 -6.57 19.11
CA THR A 865 -6.85 -7.23 19.61
C THR A 865 -7.12 -8.30 20.66
N MET A 866 -8.37 -8.48 21.11
CA MET A 866 -8.79 -9.54 22.04
C MET A 866 -8.42 -10.95 21.54
N VAL A 867 -7.74 -11.71 22.41
CA VAL A 867 -7.28 -13.09 22.16
C VAL A 867 -8.38 -14.11 22.47
N GLU A 868 -9.18 -13.89 23.51
CA GLU A 868 -10.29 -14.75 23.93
C GLU A 868 -11.35 -13.90 24.67
N TYR A 869 -12.48 -14.50 25.01
CA TYR A 869 -13.49 -13.89 25.86
C TYR A 869 -12.93 -13.73 27.29
N PRO A 870 -12.87 -12.52 27.85
CA PRO A 870 -12.10 -12.29 29.06
C PRO A 870 -12.84 -12.68 30.34
N GLU A 871 -12.16 -13.39 31.24
CA GLU A 871 -12.63 -13.63 32.62
C GLU A 871 -12.82 -12.32 33.42
N ASN A 872 -12.16 -11.24 33.02
CA ASN A 872 -12.39 -9.91 33.59
C ASN A 872 -12.16 -8.80 32.55
N PHE A 873 -13.23 -8.12 32.11
CA PHE A 873 -13.13 -7.02 31.15
C PHE A 873 -12.36 -5.80 31.68
N ALA A 874 -12.19 -5.64 33.01
CA ALA A 874 -11.45 -4.51 33.57
C ALA A 874 -9.94 -4.56 33.31
N SER A 875 -9.35 -5.75 33.12
CA SER A 875 -7.90 -5.88 32.85
C SER A 875 -7.52 -5.38 31.44
N LEU A 876 -8.44 -5.50 30.47
CA LEU A 876 -8.26 -5.08 29.08
C LEU A 876 -8.24 -3.56 28.86
N VAL A 877 -8.92 -2.81 29.72
CA VAL A 877 -8.92 -1.33 29.67
C VAL A 877 -7.65 -0.77 30.32
N GLY A 878 -7.02 -1.56 31.21
CA GLY A 878 -5.87 -1.14 31.99
C GLY A 878 -6.20 0.02 32.94
N SER A 879 -5.17 0.71 33.44
CA SER A 879 -5.31 1.95 34.21
C SER A 879 -5.43 3.20 33.33
N SER A 880 -5.38 3.06 32.01
CA SER A 880 -5.46 4.18 31.07
C SER A 880 -6.90 4.52 30.71
N LEU A 881 -7.36 5.69 31.14
CA LEU A 881 -8.66 6.27 30.76
C LEU A 881 -8.74 6.69 29.27
N ARG A 882 -7.69 6.39 28.48
CA ARG A 882 -7.50 6.84 27.09
C ARG A 882 -7.43 5.63 26.17
N VAL A 883 -8.61 5.17 25.74
CA VAL A 883 -8.76 4.11 24.73
C VAL A 883 -8.86 4.76 23.35
N ALA A 884 -8.05 4.31 22.39
CA ALA A 884 -8.14 4.78 21.01
C ALA A 884 -9.37 4.17 20.31
N SER A 885 -9.98 4.94 19.40
CA SER A 885 -11.09 4.45 18.58
C SER A 885 -10.60 4.08 17.17
N LYS A 886 -11.07 2.95 16.63
CA LYS A 886 -10.69 2.46 15.30
C LYS A 886 -11.89 2.50 14.32
N PRO A 887 -11.69 2.96 13.07
CA PRO A 887 -12.71 3.05 12.02
C PRO A 887 -12.97 1.70 11.35
N LEU A 888 -13.08 0.64 12.15
CA LEU A 888 -13.29 -0.74 11.71
C LEU A 888 -14.69 -1.21 12.14
N CYS A 889 -15.31 -2.08 11.33
CA CYS A 889 -16.60 -2.67 11.68
C CYS A 889 -16.45 -3.63 12.88
N PRO A 890 -17.22 -3.49 13.98
CA PRO A 890 -17.08 -4.36 15.16
C PRO A 890 -17.39 -5.84 14.87
N PHE A 891 -18.14 -6.13 13.81
CA PHE A 891 -18.56 -7.50 13.43
C PHE A 891 -17.71 -8.14 12.32
N CYS A 892 -17.08 -7.34 11.47
CA CYS A 892 -16.38 -7.82 10.28
C CYS A 892 -14.90 -7.43 10.22
N GLY A 893 -14.39 -6.59 11.13
CA GLY A 893 -13.01 -6.08 11.13
C GLY A 893 -12.61 -5.19 9.94
N ILE A 894 -13.39 -5.17 8.85
CA ILE A 894 -13.15 -4.37 7.65
C ILE A 894 -13.31 -2.87 7.94
N LEU A 895 -12.45 -2.07 7.32
CA LEU A 895 -12.49 -0.61 7.33
C LEU A 895 -13.87 -0.07 6.93
N LEU A 896 -14.42 0.80 7.78
CA LEU A 896 -15.67 1.51 7.50
C LEU A 896 -15.40 2.61 6.47
N GLN A 897 -16.32 2.78 5.52
CA GLN A 897 -16.25 3.84 4.50
C GLN A 897 -17.43 4.79 4.68
N ARG A 898 -17.32 6.03 4.17
CA ARG A 898 -18.51 6.86 3.95
C ARG A 898 -19.31 6.25 2.80
N HIS A 899 -20.62 6.07 2.98
CA HIS A 899 -21.49 5.65 1.89
C HIS A 899 -21.60 6.76 0.83
N GLN A 900 -20.89 6.61 -0.29
CA GLN A 900 -21.00 7.49 -1.46
C GLN A 900 -22.08 6.95 -2.41
N PRO A 901 -22.99 7.80 -2.93
CA PRO A 901 -23.89 7.41 -4.01
C PRO A 901 -23.13 6.99 -5.27
N GLU A 902 -23.49 5.84 -5.85
CA GLU A 902 -22.81 5.26 -7.01
C GLU A 902 -22.81 6.18 -8.24
N PHE A 903 -23.81 7.05 -8.39
CA PHE A 903 -23.90 8.00 -9.50
C PHE A 903 -22.76 9.05 -9.53
N LEU A 904 -22.10 9.32 -8.39
CA LEU A 904 -20.93 10.22 -8.33
C LEU A 904 -19.64 9.55 -8.77
N LEU A 905 -19.63 8.22 -8.89
CA LEU A 905 -18.48 7.41 -9.32
C LEU A 905 -18.54 7.09 -10.82
N SER A 906 -19.60 7.49 -11.52
CA SER A 906 -19.69 7.38 -12.98
C SER A 906 -18.75 8.40 -13.64
N THR A 907 -17.72 7.90 -14.30
CA THR A 907 -16.84 8.71 -15.18
C THR A 907 -17.33 8.79 -16.61
N ALA A 908 -18.49 8.20 -16.93
CA ALA A 908 -19.19 8.50 -18.17
C ALA A 908 -19.69 9.96 -18.13
N PRO A 909 -19.29 10.84 -19.07
CA PRO A 909 -19.94 12.13 -19.22
C PRO A 909 -21.39 11.92 -19.64
N VAL A 910 -22.29 12.68 -19.01
CA VAL A 910 -23.67 12.90 -19.51
C VAL A 910 -23.62 13.86 -20.69
#